data_AF-A0A212DYH5-F1
#
_entry.id   AF-A0A212DYH5-F1
#
_cell.length_a   1.000
_cell.length_b   1.000
_cell.length_c   1.000
_cell.angle_alpha   90.00
_cell.angle_beta   90.00
_cell.angle_gamma   90.00
#
_symmetry.space_group_name_H-M   'P 1'
#
loop_
_entity.id
_entity.type
_entity.pdbx_description
1 polymer ?
#
loop_
_entity_poly.entity_id
_entity_poly.type
_entity_poly.pdbx_seq_one_letter_code
_entity_poly.pdbx_strand_id
1 'polypeptide(L)'
;MIKIINFIIYALVFTLPVFFLPFTFEFYAFNKLFLLFFAVSALLILTLWKFIKNNELRIVRTPIDWFLVAFVSFSFISSFFAPARLSAFLGFHGRFSGSFAEIFLFSLFWWLVVQNFGGERAIKTKITALVIPLILISNVLLELFSFFVLFNLGRFFPSSVIVGFIYSLGVSPAGLALQGMAVYSAGISVFLVSVILLSKISSNNDFVKKGWVWLCWILLFVNFAYLILIDFWAAWIIVIVGVGILLGIIIAGRFFRERGNWLSLPLLMAFLSLAFWGFNIHKLLSISISREVLLAFPVSLKTIANAFFANPIFGSGAGNFWYDFNLYKGEEFLSSPFWNIRFMKSHSAFLENISSLGIFGFLAMVAFFAMFFLVSYYLLKKQHSDPLPDVSMGVIPGARRNYYFLLFFIGTSVWFLAGIVYENSVVLSFYLWFFMALAVVEWGEIKPGIIKVSRFDFKKFQEFSVIFLSVFIMFVLAVLAFWWQSSGIYIAEIYYKKALADNITAENRSEYLIKAAESFGFREVYFTTLSRLHLSLAINEVNKGGDAGDGQKLQNSVALAVNAAKRATEISPTSVTVWENSGLVYRDMGSVVENSYIWAEDYFNKAILLEPTNPFLYVNLGRVQMILASVDGKIDNEKMDKAFTNLKKARALKEEYLGVYLNEALALENQGKAEEAIASLEDYFRDFLALGRGVWQDQSELAEFFFQLGRFYYNKDDSDKAIINFVQALNLSPFHANARYSLALILEKQGKKDEAIQHLEVVLELNPGNEALKKKIEELKGE
;
A
#
# COMPACT_ATOMS: atom_id res chain seq x y z
N MET A 1 11.45 -30.54 -20.20
CA MET A 1 10.23 -30.17 -19.44
C MET A 1 10.50 -30.00 -17.96
N ILE A 2 10.92 -31.02 -17.21
CA ILE A 2 11.32 -30.87 -15.79
C ILE A 2 12.37 -29.75 -15.63
N LYS A 3 13.39 -29.71 -16.50
CA LYS A 3 14.38 -28.62 -16.51
C LYS A 3 13.76 -27.21 -16.67
N ILE A 4 12.67 -27.08 -17.44
CA ILE A 4 11.99 -25.78 -17.69
C ILE A 4 11.15 -25.39 -16.46
N ILE A 5 10.39 -26.34 -15.89
CA ILE A 5 9.63 -26.12 -14.64
C ILE A 5 10.57 -25.66 -13.52
N ASN A 6 11.69 -26.37 -13.35
CA ASN A 6 12.71 -26.01 -12.36
C ASN A 6 13.29 -24.63 -12.65
N PHE A 7 13.59 -24.32 -13.92
CA PHE A 7 14.11 -23.01 -14.32
C PHE A 7 13.14 -21.88 -13.95
N ILE A 8 11.83 -22.02 -14.21
CA ILE A 8 10.87 -20.96 -13.88
C ILE A 8 10.78 -20.77 -12.36
N ILE A 9 10.77 -21.85 -11.57
CA ILE A 9 10.77 -21.75 -10.10
C ILE A 9 12.05 -21.05 -9.62
N TYR A 10 13.22 -21.44 -10.12
CA TYR A 10 14.49 -20.78 -9.78
C TYR A 10 14.54 -19.32 -10.20
N ALA A 11 14.03 -19.02 -11.39
CA ALA A 11 13.91 -17.65 -11.89
C ALA A 11 13.07 -16.84 -10.91
N LEU A 12 11.91 -17.33 -10.46
CA LEU A 12 11.08 -16.65 -9.46
C LEU A 12 11.79 -16.43 -8.12
N VAL A 13 12.54 -17.41 -7.61
CA VAL A 13 13.33 -17.24 -6.36
C VAL A 13 14.30 -16.06 -6.48
N PHE A 14 14.95 -15.93 -7.64
CA PHE A 14 15.90 -14.86 -7.88
C PHE A 14 15.24 -13.53 -8.21
N THR A 15 14.26 -13.52 -9.13
CA THR A 15 13.71 -12.29 -9.71
C THR A 15 12.65 -11.67 -8.83
N LEU A 16 11.73 -12.42 -8.22
CA LEU A 16 10.58 -11.83 -7.55
C LEU A 16 10.97 -10.82 -6.43
N PRO A 17 11.99 -11.08 -5.58
CA PRO A 17 12.40 -10.11 -4.58
C PRO A 17 12.93 -8.80 -5.19
N VAL A 18 13.68 -8.88 -6.30
CA VAL A 18 14.37 -7.75 -6.93
C VAL A 18 13.60 -7.10 -8.08
N PHE A 19 12.49 -7.69 -8.52
CA PHE A 19 11.76 -7.25 -9.70
C PHE A 19 10.97 -5.97 -9.46
N PHE A 20 11.18 -5.00 -10.35
CA PHE A 20 10.42 -3.76 -10.44
C PHE A 20 10.56 -3.22 -11.86
N LEU A 21 9.60 -2.41 -12.30
CA LEU A 21 9.63 -1.75 -13.60
C LEU A 21 9.31 -0.26 -13.43
N PRO A 22 10.11 0.63 -14.03
CA PRO A 22 10.06 2.05 -13.71
C PRO A 22 8.96 2.82 -14.45
N PHE A 23 8.18 2.17 -15.30
CA PHE A 23 7.25 2.82 -16.23
C PHE A 23 5.77 2.56 -15.89
N THR A 24 5.48 1.87 -14.79
CA THR A 24 4.13 1.75 -14.20
C THR A 24 3.98 2.72 -13.01
N PHE A 25 2.74 3.06 -12.64
CA PHE A 25 2.46 3.96 -11.52
C PHE A 25 2.88 3.32 -10.19
N GLU A 26 2.42 2.09 -9.91
CA GLU A 26 2.94 1.30 -8.80
C GLU A 26 4.17 0.49 -9.25
N PHE A 27 5.33 0.81 -8.65
CA PHE A 27 6.63 0.35 -9.13
C PHE A 27 7.00 -1.07 -8.67
N TYR A 28 6.42 -1.58 -7.59
CA TYR A 28 6.92 -2.76 -6.89
C TYR A 28 5.89 -3.89 -6.81
N ALA A 29 4.85 -3.73 -6.00
CA ALA A 29 3.89 -4.79 -5.74
C ALA A 29 3.15 -5.22 -7.02
N PHE A 30 2.74 -4.28 -7.84
CA PHE A 30 2.05 -4.51 -9.11
C PHE A 30 2.91 -5.34 -10.07
N ASN A 31 4.14 -4.89 -10.32
CA ASN A 31 5.06 -5.59 -11.23
C ASN A 31 5.40 -7.00 -10.72
N LYS A 32 5.59 -7.18 -9.41
CA LYS A 32 5.86 -8.49 -8.81
C LYS A 32 4.67 -9.44 -8.92
N LEU A 33 3.45 -8.95 -8.70
CA LEU A 33 2.24 -9.77 -8.83
C LEU A 33 1.99 -10.19 -10.28
N PHE A 34 2.24 -9.32 -11.25
CA PHE A 34 2.16 -9.68 -12.67
C PHE A 34 3.24 -10.70 -13.06
N LEU A 35 4.47 -10.53 -12.60
CA LEU A 35 5.53 -11.53 -12.78
C LEU A 35 5.12 -12.88 -12.19
N LEU A 36 4.59 -12.90 -10.97
CA LEU A 36 4.08 -14.10 -10.32
C LEU A 36 2.92 -14.72 -11.12
N PHE A 37 1.95 -13.92 -11.55
CA PHE A 37 0.79 -14.35 -12.33
C PHE A 37 1.21 -15.08 -13.62
N PHE A 38 2.08 -14.47 -14.44
CA PHE A 38 2.57 -15.08 -15.68
C PHE A 38 3.41 -16.33 -15.41
N ALA A 39 4.29 -16.30 -14.41
CA ALA A 39 5.13 -17.46 -14.08
C ALA A 39 4.32 -18.64 -13.53
N VAL A 40 3.35 -18.40 -12.64
CA VAL A 40 2.50 -19.44 -12.04
C VAL A 40 1.58 -20.08 -13.08
N SER A 41 0.98 -19.27 -13.94
CA SER A 41 0.15 -19.77 -15.04
C SER A 41 0.97 -20.58 -16.07
N ALA A 42 2.17 -20.13 -16.43
CA ALA A 42 3.10 -20.92 -17.26
C ALA A 42 3.54 -22.23 -16.56
N LEU A 43 3.84 -22.20 -15.27
CA LEU A 43 4.14 -23.39 -14.48
C LEU A 43 2.97 -24.38 -14.46
N LEU A 44 1.73 -23.90 -14.33
CA LEU A 44 0.53 -24.72 -14.37
C LEU A 44 0.37 -25.39 -15.74
N ILE A 45 0.48 -24.62 -16.84
CA ILE A 45 0.43 -25.16 -18.21
C ILE A 45 1.50 -26.23 -18.42
N LEU A 46 2.75 -25.96 -18.02
CA LEU A 46 3.85 -26.92 -18.17
C LEU A 46 3.66 -28.17 -17.30
N THR A 47 3.06 -28.03 -16.12
CA THR A 47 2.76 -29.16 -15.22
C THR A 47 1.66 -30.03 -15.82
N LEU A 48 0.59 -29.45 -16.35
CA LEU A 48 -0.49 -30.18 -17.02
C LEU A 48 0.01 -30.85 -18.31
N TRP A 49 0.83 -30.15 -19.10
CA TRP A 49 1.47 -30.70 -20.29
C TRP A 49 2.41 -31.88 -19.97
N LYS A 50 3.08 -31.85 -18.81
CA LYS A 50 3.88 -32.98 -18.31
C LYS A 50 3.03 -34.23 -18.11
N PHE A 51 1.79 -34.09 -17.63
CA PHE A 51 0.89 -35.24 -17.46
C PHE A 51 0.51 -35.87 -18.79
N ILE A 52 0.20 -35.04 -19.79
CA ILE A 52 -0.12 -35.50 -21.16
C ILE A 52 1.07 -36.23 -21.77
N LYS A 53 2.26 -35.60 -21.75
CA LYS A 53 3.46 -36.19 -22.35
C LYS A 53 3.84 -37.54 -21.72
N ASN A 54 3.67 -37.66 -20.41
CA ASN A 54 4.00 -38.88 -19.70
C ASN A 54 2.87 -39.93 -19.76
N ASN A 55 1.71 -39.61 -20.35
CA ASN A 55 0.49 -40.41 -20.29
C ASN A 55 0.06 -40.78 -18.87
N GLU A 56 0.39 -39.95 -17.88
CA GLU A 56 0.04 -40.21 -16.48
C GLU A 56 -0.42 -38.92 -15.79
N LEU A 57 -1.60 -38.94 -15.18
CA LEU A 57 -2.02 -37.92 -14.22
C LEU A 57 -1.44 -38.28 -12.86
N ARG A 58 -0.39 -37.55 -12.48
CA ARG A 58 0.28 -37.68 -11.18
C ARG A 58 -0.27 -36.59 -10.27
N ILE A 59 -0.90 -36.95 -9.14
CA ILE A 59 -1.38 -35.99 -8.14
C ILE A 59 -0.66 -36.24 -6.82
N VAL A 60 0.01 -35.21 -6.31
CA VAL A 60 0.66 -35.20 -5.00
C VAL A 60 -0.31 -34.63 -3.99
N ARG A 61 -0.58 -35.38 -2.92
CA ARG A 61 -1.43 -34.95 -1.82
C ARG A 61 -0.66 -34.88 -0.50
N THR A 62 -0.96 -33.86 0.29
CA THR A 62 -0.41 -33.64 1.62
C THR A 62 -1.51 -33.59 2.68
N PRO A 63 -1.19 -33.78 3.97
CA PRO A 63 -2.18 -33.67 5.04
C PRO A 63 -2.85 -32.28 5.16
N ILE A 64 -2.25 -31.23 4.58
CA ILE A 64 -2.74 -29.85 4.73
C ILE A 64 -3.56 -29.34 3.53
N ASP A 65 -3.67 -30.12 2.45
CA ASP A 65 -4.33 -29.69 1.22
C ASP A 65 -5.80 -29.29 1.44
N TRP A 66 -6.54 -30.06 2.26
CA TRP A 66 -7.94 -29.75 2.56
C TRP A 66 -8.11 -28.44 3.33
N PHE A 67 -7.16 -28.10 4.20
CA PHE A 67 -7.16 -26.84 4.93
C PHE A 67 -6.82 -25.68 3.99
N LEU A 68 -5.90 -25.88 3.04
CA LEU A 68 -5.62 -24.90 2.00
C LEU A 68 -6.85 -24.65 1.10
N VAL A 69 -7.52 -25.73 0.65
CA VAL A 69 -8.74 -25.63 -0.15
C VAL A 69 -9.83 -24.88 0.62
N ALA A 70 -10.02 -25.20 1.91
CA ALA A 70 -10.96 -24.47 2.76
C ALA A 70 -10.59 -22.97 2.85
N PHE A 71 -9.33 -22.64 3.12
CA PHE A 71 -8.86 -21.26 3.23
C PHE A 71 -9.09 -20.47 1.94
N VAL A 72 -8.71 -21.02 0.78
CA VAL A 72 -8.94 -20.40 -0.53
C VAL A 72 -10.44 -20.26 -0.83
N SER A 73 -11.25 -21.29 -0.53
CA SER A 73 -12.69 -21.28 -0.80
C SER A 73 -13.42 -20.24 0.05
N PHE A 74 -13.12 -20.16 1.34
CA PHE A 74 -13.73 -19.13 2.20
C PHE A 74 -13.23 -17.73 1.87
N SER A 75 -11.97 -17.58 1.46
CA SER A 75 -11.47 -16.29 0.95
C SER A 75 -12.19 -15.87 -0.33
N PHE A 76 -12.48 -16.81 -1.24
CA PHE A 76 -13.28 -16.55 -2.43
C PHE A 76 -14.71 -16.12 -2.07
N ILE A 77 -15.37 -16.86 -1.17
CA ILE A 77 -16.73 -16.57 -0.72
C ILE A 77 -16.80 -15.19 -0.07
N SER A 78 -15.85 -14.87 0.81
CA SER A 78 -15.73 -13.55 1.42
C SER A 78 -15.58 -12.44 0.37
N SER A 79 -14.63 -12.58 -0.57
CA SER A 79 -14.44 -11.60 -1.65
C SER A 79 -15.65 -11.49 -2.60
N PHE A 80 -16.40 -12.57 -2.78
CA PHE A 80 -17.63 -12.58 -3.60
C PHE A 80 -18.76 -11.77 -2.96
N PHE A 81 -18.93 -11.86 -1.64
CA PHE A 81 -19.94 -11.12 -0.88
C PHE A 81 -19.45 -9.75 -0.38
N ALA A 82 -18.23 -9.36 -0.70
CA ALA A 82 -17.64 -8.09 -0.31
C ALA A 82 -18.43 -6.87 -0.84
N PRO A 83 -18.55 -5.77 -0.07
CA PRO A 83 -19.09 -4.51 -0.59
C PRO A 83 -18.30 -3.98 -1.79
N ALA A 84 -16.97 -3.99 -1.69
CA ALA A 84 -16.05 -3.58 -2.76
C ALA A 84 -15.47 -4.81 -3.49
N ARG A 85 -16.29 -5.52 -4.27
CA ARG A 85 -15.93 -6.81 -4.90
C ARG A 85 -14.69 -6.73 -5.80
N LEU A 86 -14.63 -5.75 -6.70
CA LEU A 86 -13.51 -5.64 -7.64
C LEU A 86 -12.17 -5.47 -6.90
N SER A 87 -12.17 -4.64 -5.86
CA SER A 87 -11.04 -4.47 -4.94
C SER A 87 -10.71 -5.78 -4.20
N ALA A 88 -11.73 -6.50 -3.71
CA ALA A 88 -11.52 -7.76 -3.01
C ALA A 88 -10.87 -8.86 -3.87
N PHE A 89 -11.16 -8.85 -5.18
CA PHE A 89 -10.61 -9.82 -6.12
C PHE A 89 -9.23 -9.41 -6.66
N LEU A 90 -9.07 -8.18 -7.12
CA LEU A 90 -7.89 -7.74 -7.89
C LEU A 90 -6.99 -6.73 -7.16
N GLY A 91 -7.39 -6.31 -5.95
CA GLY A 91 -6.76 -5.22 -5.23
C GLY A 91 -7.27 -3.84 -5.64
N PHE A 92 -6.90 -2.86 -4.81
CA PHE A 92 -7.25 -1.44 -4.95
C PHE A 92 -6.08 -0.67 -5.60
N HIS A 93 -6.36 0.49 -6.22
CA HIS A 93 -5.31 1.31 -6.83
C HIS A 93 -4.33 1.82 -5.76
N GLY A 94 -3.05 1.45 -5.86
CA GLY A 94 -2.03 1.72 -4.82
C GLY A 94 -1.87 0.61 -3.78
N ARG A 95 -2.76 -0.40 -3.73
CA ARG A 95 -2.63 -1.59 -2.88
C ARG A 95 -3.12 -2.85 -3.61
N PHE A 96 -2.19 -3.56 -4.25
CA PHE A 96 -2.47 -4.85 -4.90
C PHE A 96 -2.32 -6.05 -3.95
N SER A 97 -1.69 -5.86 -2.79
CA SER A 97 -1.49 -6.91 -1.79
C SER A 97 -2.69 -7.06 -0.84
N GLY A 98 -2.95 -8.30 -0.41
CA GLY A 98 -4.07 -8.72 0.42
C GLY A 98 -5.30 -9.20 -0.36
N SER A 99 -5.31 -9.05 -1.69
CA SER A 99 -6.46 -9.45 -2.53
C SER A 99 -6.61 -10.96 -2.66
N PHE A 100 -7.81 -11.42 -3.05
CA PHE A 100 -8.03 -12.84 -3.32
C PHE A 100 -7.11 -13.36 -4.44
N ALA A 101 -6.86 -12.56 -5.49
CA ALA A 101 -5.93 -12.97 -6.55
C ALA A 101 -4.53 -13.28 -6.02
N GLU A 102 -4.01 -12.50 -5.06
CA GLU A 102 -2.72 -12.78 -4.42
C GLU A 102 -2.78 -14.08 -3.60
N ILE A 103 -3.80 -14.24 -2.75
CA ILE A 103 -3.99 -15.48 -1.94
C ILE A 103 -4.05 -16.71 -2.85
N PHE A 104 -4.83 -16.62 -3.94
CA PHE A 104 -4.98 -17.69 -4.91
C PHE A 104 -3.67 -17.98 -5.64
N LEU A 105 -2.96 -16.96 -6.11
CA LEU A 105 -1.69 -17.13 -6.83
C LEU A 105 -0.61 -17.77 -5.97
N PHE A 106 -0.47 -17.35 -4.71
CA PHE A 106 0.49 -17.97 -3.80
C PHE A 106 0.09 -19.39 -3.38
N SER A 107 -1.20 -19.65 -3.17
CA SER A 107 -1.71 -21.01 -2.90
C SER A 107 -1.45 -21.94 -4.08
N LEU A 108 -1.68 -21.47 -5.31
CA LEU A 108 -1.41 -22.21 -6.53
C LEU A 108 0.09 -22.41 -6.75
N PHE A 109 0.92 -21.38 -6.50
CA PHE A 109 2.37 -21.48 -6.56
C PHE A 109 2.89 -22.53 -5.57
N TRP A 110 2.44 -22.48 -4.31
CA TRP A 110 2.77 -23.48 -3.29
C TRP A 110 2.40 -24.90 -3.77
N TRP A 111 1.17 -25.07 -4.29
CA TRP A 111 0.72 -26.36 -4.78
C TRP A 111 1.58 -26.83 -5.95
N LEU A 112 1.94 -25.97 -6.90
CA LEU A 112 2.78 -26.32 -8.05
C LEU A 112 4.19 -26.76 -7.63
N VAL A 113 4.78 -26.11 -6.61
CA VAL A 113 6.07 -26.50 -6.05
C VAL A 113 5.97 -27.89 -5.41
N VAL A 114 4.96 -28.12 -4.55
CA VAL A 114 4.73 -29.42 -3.90
C VAL A 114 4.38 -30.51 -4.92
N GLN A 115 3.58 -30.19 -5.93
CA GLN A 115 3.15 -31.10 -6.99
C GLN A 115 4.32 -31.56 -7.86
N ASN A 116 5.22 -30.65 -8.23
CA ASN A 116 6.35 -30.99 -9.08
C ASN A 116 7.51 -31.65 -8.33
N PHE A 117 7.68 -31.37 -7.04
CA PHE A 117 8.82 -31.86 -6.27
C PHE A 117 8.49 -32.91 -5.21
N GLY A 118 7.26 -32.96 -4.70
CA GLY A 118 6.81 -33.96 -3.75
C GLY A 118 6.93 -35.37 -4.32
N GLY A 119 7.48 -36.30 -3.54
CA GLY A 119 7.60 -37.72 -3.89
C GLY A 119 8.83 -38.18 -4.70
N GLU A 120 9.70 -37.30 -5.22
CA GLU A 120 10.88 -37.68 -6.03
C GLU A 120 12.23 -37.31 -5.37
N ARG A 121 12.86 -38.27 -4.68
CA ARG A 121 14.04 -38.07 -3.82
C ARG A 121 15.23 -37.37 -4.48
N ALA A 122 15.68 -37.83 -5.65
CA ALA A 122 16.92 -37.33 -6.29
C ALA A 122 16.80 -35.93 -6.92
N ILE A 123 15.60 -35.53 -7.30
CA ILE A 123 15.34 -34.23 -7.95
C ILE A 123 15.23 -33.14 -6.88
N LYS A 124 14.56 -33.43 -5.75
CA LYS A 124 14.41 -32.52 -4.61
C LYS A 124 15.73 -31.98 -4.07
N THR A 125 16.71 -32.85 -3.78
CA THR A 125 18.00 -32.44 -3.19
C THR A 125 18.77 -31.50 -4.13
N LYS A 126 18.66 -31.69 -5.45
CA LYS A 126 19.30 -30.79 -6.43
C LYS A 126 18.62 -29.42 -6.49
N ILE A 127 17.32 -29.36 -6.22
CA ILE A 127 16.53 -28.12 -6.21
C ILE A 127 16.83 -27.32 -4.96
N THR A 128 16.75 -27.95 -3.78
CA THR A 128 17.04 -27.27 -2.51
C THR A 128 18.48 -26.75 -2.46
N ALA A 129 19.43 -27.47 -3.06
CA ALA A 129 20.81 -27.02 -3.19
C ALA A 129 21.01 -25.77 -4.07
N LEU A 130 20.14 -25.51 -5.05
CA LEU A 130 20.22 -24.31 -5.91
C LEU A 130 19.43 -23.12 -5.35
N VAL A 131 18.41 -23.37 -4.53
CA VAL A 131 17.58 -22.32 -3.92
C VAL A 131 18.40 -21.40 -3.01
N ILE A 132 19.26 -21.95 -2.15
CA ILE A 132 20.07 -21.14 -1.21
C ILE A 132 20.94 -20.12 -1.96
N PRO A 133 21.79 -20.51 -2.94
CA PRO A 133 22.52 -19.57 -3.78
C PRO A 133 21.67 -18.45 -4.38
N LEU A 134 20.49 -18.78 -4.93
CA LEU A 134 19.62 -17.79 -5.58
C LEU A 134 19.07 -16.78 -4.58
N ILE A 135 18.67 -17.22 -3.39
CA ILE A 135 18.26 -16.34 -2.29
C ILE A 135 19.43 -15.41 -1.92
N LEU A 136 20.64 -15.95 -1.74
CA LEU A 136 21.83 -15.15 -1.38
C LEU A 136 22.14 -14.09 -2.44
N ILE A 137 22.12 -14.44 -3.74
CA ILE A 137 22.39 -13.48 -4.81
C ILE A 137 21.27 -12.41 -4.88
N SER A 138 20.00 -12.81 -4.77
CA SER A 138 18.89 -11.83 -4.73
C SER A 138 19.02 -10.88 -3.54
N ASN A 139 19.50 -11.39 -2.41
CA ASN A 139 19.72 -10.62 -1.21
C ASN A 139 20.87 -9.61 -1.36
N VAL A 140 21.99 -9.99 -1.99
CA VAL A 140 23.07 -9.05 -2.34
C VAL A 140 22.51 -7.87 -3.15
N LEU A 141 21.68 -8.14 -4.15
CA LEU A 141 21.10 -7.09 -5.01
C LEU A 141 20.16 -6.16 -4.23
N LEU A 142 19.32 -6.71 -3.34
CA LEU A 142 18.43 -5.92 -2.48
C LEU A 142 19.19 -5.05 -1.48
N GLU A 143 20.26 -5.59 -0.88
CA GLU A 143 21.12 -4.85 0.03
C GLU A 143 21.88 -3.74 -0.69
N LEU A 144 22.43 -4.01 -1.88
CA LEU A 144 23.07 -2.99 -2.70
C LEU A 144 22.07 -1.89 -3.06
N PHE A 145 20.87 -2.25 -3.51
CA PHE A 145 19.82 -1.27 -3.82
C PHE A 145 19.47 -0.40 -2.59
N SER A 146 19.26 -1.05 -1.44
CA SER A 146 18.91 -0.35 -0.19
C SER A 146 20.02 0.59 0.27
N PHE A 147 21.28 0.25 0.02
CA PHE A 147 22.43 1.11 0.26
C PHE A 147 22.34 2.41 -0.54
N PHE A 148 22.05 2.31 -1.86
CA PHE A 148 21.91 3.49 -2.72
C PHE A 148 20.77 4.41 -2.26
N VAL A 149 19.64 3.84 -1.82
CA VAL A 149 18.49 4.61 -1.32
C VAL A 149 18.80 5.28 0.02
N LEU A 150 19.32 4.53 1.00
CA LEU A 150 19.59 5.04 2.35
C LEU A 150 20.60 6.18 2.37
N PHE A 151 21.64 6.11 1.54
CA PHE A 151 22.69 7.12 1.47
C PHE A 151 22.44 8.17 0.37
N ASN A 152 21.24 8.15 -0.25
CA ASN A 152 20.86 9.05 -1.35
C ASN A 152 21.94 9.14 -2.45
N LEU A 153 22.57 8.01 -2.77
CA LEU A 153 23.66 7.93 -3.74
C LEU A 153 23.16 7.95 -5.18
N GLY A 154 21.85 7.80 -5.39
CA GLY A 154 21.21 7.99 -6.70
C GLY A 154 21.51 9.34 -7.33
N ARG A 155 21.69 10.38 -6.49
CA ARG A 155 22.01 11.74 -6.95
C ARG A 155 23.25 11.86 -7.82
N PHE A 156 24.19 10.92 -7.73
CA PHE A 156 25.46 10.95 -8.46
C PHE A 156 25.36 10.40 -9.88
N PHE A 157 24.21 9.87 -10.28
CA PHE A 157 24.00 9.36 -11.61
C PHE A 157 23.13 10.32 -12.43
N PRO A 158 23.18 10.27 -13.77
CA PRO A 158 22.21 10.99 -14.59
C PRO A 158 20.81 10.42 -14.41
N SER A 159 19.78 11.28 -14.37
CA SER A 159 18.36 10.87 -14.34
C SER A 159 17.92 10.02 -15.55
N SER A 160 18.73 10.02 -16.62
CA SER A 160 18.57 9.18 -17.81
C SER A 160 19.22 7.79 -17.70
N VAL A 161 20.17 7.61 -16.78
CA VAL A 161 20.92 6.35 -16.57
C VAL A 161 20.43 5.62 -15.32
N ILE A 162 20.09 6.39 -14.28
CA ILE A 162 19.38 5.91 -13.11
C ILE A 162 17.98 6.43 -13.19
N VAL A 163 17.03 5.50 -13.24
CA VAL A 163 15.61 5.83 -13.12
C VAL A 163 15.43 6.79 -11.97
N GLY A 164 14.74 7.90 -12.20
CA GLY A 164 14.43 8.95 -11.22
C GLY A 164 13.88 8.50 -9.85
N PHE A 165 13.64 7.20 -9.60
CA PHE A 165 13.18 6.67 -8.32
C PHE A 165 14.27 6.57 -7.23
N ILE A 166 15.57 6.42 -7.54
CA ILE A 166 16.58 6.41 -6.44
C ILE A 166 16.56 7.77 -5.72
N TYR A 167 16.07 8.81 -6.41
CA TYR A 167 15.89 10.17 -5.90
C TYR A 167 14.57 10.36 -5.12
N SER A 168 13.57 9.47 -5.27
CA SER A 168 12.34 9.53 -4.47
C SER A 168 12.59 8.84 -3.12
N LEU A 169 12.92 9.67 -2.14
CA LEU A 169 13.28 9.36 -0.76
C LEU A 169 12.45 8.19 -0.15
N GLY A 170 13.11 7.06 0.17
CA GLY A 170 12.66 6.13 1.21
C GLY A 170 12.05 4.78 0.80
N VAL A 171 12.06 4.39 -0.48
CA VAL A 171 11.38 3.15 -0.96
C VAL A 171 12.36 2.00 -1.22
N SER A 172 11.98 0.76 -0.86
CA SER A 172 12.77 -0.46 -1.09
C SER A 172 12.03 -1.47 -2.00
N PRO A 173 12.70 -2.32 -2.78
CA PRO A 173 12.03 -3.36 -3.54
C PRO A 173 11.43 -4.46 -2.66
N ALA A 174 11.88 -4.58 -1.41
CA ALA A 174 11.35 -5.50 -0.40
C ALA A 174 10.07 -4.97 0.30
N GLY A 175 9.82 -3.65 0.24
CA GLY A 175 8.65 -2.99 0.82
C GLY A 175 8.63 -1.49 0.50
N LEU A 176 7.42 -0.91 0.43
CA LEU A 176 7.21 0.49 0.03
C LEU A 176 7.96 1.51 0.92
N ALA A 177 8.44 1.10 2.09
CA ALA A 177 9.33 1.87 2.94
C ALA A 177 10.53 1.07 3.45
N LEU A 178 11.52 1.78 4.01
CA LEU A 178 12.69 1.21 4.67
C LEU A 178 12.32 0.25 5.83
N GLN A 179 11.16 0.41 6.46
CA GLN A 179 10.70 -0.51 7.51
C GLN A 179 10.44 -1.93 6.97
N GLY A 180 9.86 -2.05 5.78
CA GLY A 180 9.71 -3.33 5.09
C GLY A 180 11.05 -3.99 4.77
N MET A 181 12.08 -3.19 4.47
CA MET A 181 13.46 -3.68 4.33
C MET A 181 14.02 -4.20 5.66
N ALA A 182 13.78 -3.52 6.78
CA ALA A 182 14.20 -4.01 8.10
C ALA A 182 13.54 -5.35 8.45
N VAL A 183 12.23 -5.50 8.19
CA VAL A 183 11.50 -6.77 8.37
C VAL A 183 12.09 -7.87 7.48
N TYR A 184 12.39 -7.54 6.22
CA TYR A 184 13.04 -8.47 5.30
C TYR A 184 14.44 -8.89 5.80
N SER A 185 15.28 -7.93 6.20
CA SER A 185 16.61 -8.17 6.75
C SER A 185 16.57 -9.01 8.03
N ALA A 186 15.62 -8.76 8.93
CA ALA A 186 15.41 -9.58 10.12
C ALA A 186 15.12 -11.04 9.75
N GLY A 187 14.21 -11.24 8.80
CA GLY A 187 13.85 -12.58 8.34
C GLY A 187 15.01 -13.34 7.72
N ILE A 188 15.75 -12.67 6.83
CA ILE A 188 16.94 -13.22 6.18
C ILE A 188 18.06 -13.46 7.19
N SER A 189 18.30 -12.59 8.16
CA SER A 189 19.35 -12.81 9.18
C SER A 189 19.16 -14.12 9.94
N VAL A 190 17.93 -14.44 10.37
CA VAL A 190 17.64 -15.72 11.06
C VAL A 190 17.85 -16.91 10.11
N PHE A 191 17.46 -16.77 8.83
CA PHE A 191 17.70 -17.77 7.81
C PHE A 191 19.21 -18.01 7.57
N LEU A 192 20.01 -16.95 7.42
CA LEU A 192 21.46 -17.02 7.21
C LEU A 192 22.16 -17.72 8.36
N VAL A 193 21.77 -17.43 9.59
CA VAL A 193 22.34 -18.09 10.78
C VAL A 193 21.98 -19.56 10.82
N SER A 194 20.76 -19.90 10.42
CA SER A 194 20.35 -21.29 10.24
C SER A 194 21.23 -21.99 9.20
N VAL A 195 21.51 -21.37 8.06
CA VAL A 195 22.43 -21.93 7.03
C VAL A 195 23.84 -22.11 7.57
N ILE A 196 24.41 -21.09 8.25
CA ILE A 196 25.76 -21.13 8.81
C ILE A 196 25.90 -22.28 9.81
N LEU A 197 24.94 -22.42 10.74
CA LEU A 197 25.00 -23.46 11.76
C LEU A 197 24.82 -24.85 11.14
N LEU A 198 23.83 -25.03 10.27
CA LEU A 198 23.58 -26.31 9.62
C LEU A 198 24.74 -26.75 8.71
N SER A 199 25.47 -25.80 8.11
CA SER A 199 26.67 -26.10 7.30
C SER A 199 27.81 -26.71 8.12
N LYS A 200 27.91 -26.40 9.42
CA LYS A 200 28.91 -26.99 10.32
C LYS A 200 28.55 -28.41 10.75
N ILE A 201 27.25 -28.73 10.76
CA ILE A 201 26.70 -30.01 11.23
C ILE A 201 26.68 -31.05 10.10
N SER A 202 26.54 -30.62 8.84
CA SER A 202 26.60 -31.55 7.71
C SER A 202 27.99 -32.16 7.54
N SER A 203 28.14 -33.44 7.87
CA SER A 203 29.37 -34.24 7.69
C SER A 203 29.80 -34.40 6.22
N ASN A 204 28.90 -34.11 5.29
CA ASN A 204 29.16 -34.14 3.85
C ASN A 204 29.49 -32.72 3.36
N ASN A 205 30.61 -32.54 2.65
CA ASN A 205 31.05 -31.28 2.03
C ASN A 205 30.06 -30.71 0.97
N ASP A 206 28.92 -31.37 0.76
CA ASP A 206 27.94 -31.08 -0.29
C ASP A 206 26.74 -30.22 0.16
N PHE A 207 26.49 -30.01 1.47
CA PHE A 207 25.28 -29.29 1.92
C PHE A 207 25.23 -27.86 1.39
N VAL A 208 26.29 -27.10 1.64
CA VAL A 208 26.54 -25.76 1.08
C VAL A 208 28.04 -25.61 0.87
N LYS A 209 28.47 -25.19 -0.33
CA LYS A 209 29.90 -24.98 -0.62
C LYS A 209 30.48 -23.89 0.30
N LYS A 210 31.74 -24.05 0.74
CA LYS A 210 32.42 -23.12 1.66
C LYS A 210 32.29 -21.64 1.25
N GLY A 211 32.37 -21.34 -0.06
CA GLY A 211 32.22 -19.96 -0.56
C GLY A 211 30.84 -19.34 -0.25
N TRP A 212 29.76 -20.12 -0.32
CA TRP A 212 28.42 -19.65 0.01
C TRP A 212 28.25 -19.40 1.52
N VAL A 213 28.90 -20.20 2.37
CA VAL A 213 28.91 -19.98 3.83
C VAL A 213 29.62 -18.68 4.18
N TRP A 214 30.72 -18.37 3.50
CA TRP A 214 31.42 -17.09 3.71
C TRP A 214 30.57 -15.90 3.29
N LEU A 215 29.87 -16.00 2.15
CA LEU A 215 28.90 -15.00 1.73
C LEU A 215 27.78 -14.82 2.77
N CYS A 216 27.29 -15.90 3.41
CA CYS A 216 26.29 -15.80 4.48
C CYS A 216 26.77 -14.97 5.67
N TRP A 217 28.06 -15.04 6.03
CA TRP A 217 28.62 -14.21 7.11
C TRP A 217 28.65 -12.73 6.74
N ILE A 218 29.02 -12.41 5.51
CA ILE A 218 29.04 -11.03 5.01
C ILE A 218 27.62 -10.47 5.01
N LEU A 219 26.68 -11.19 4.41
CA LEU A 219 25.28 -10.78 4.36
C LEU A 219 24.67 -10.67 5.76
N LEU A 220 25.04 -11.54 6.70
CA LEU A 220 24.56 -11.43 8.08
C LEU A 220 25.03 -10.13 8.72
N PHE A 221 26.29 -9.75 8.53
CA PHE A 221 26.83 -8.48 9.03
C PHE A 221 26.12 -7.27 8.39
N VAL A 222 25.94 -7.28 7.07
CA VAL A 222 25.27 -6.20 6.34
C VAL A 222 23.80 -6.07 6.76
N ASN A 223 23.07 -7.18 6.90
CA ASN A 223 21.69 -7.15 7.40
C ASN A 223 21.59 -6.58 8.81
N PHE A 224 22.49 -6.97 9.71
CA PHE A 224 22.52 -6.39 11.06
C PHE A 224 22.82 -4.90 11.06
N ALA A 225 23.71 -4.44 10.17
CA ALA A 225 23.93 -3.00 9.99
C ALA A 225 22.64 -2.29 9.55
N TYR A 226 21.86 -2.86 8.62
CA TYR A 226 20.56 -2.30 8.25
C TYR A 226 19.53 -2.30 9.37
N LEU A 227 19.46 -3.37 10.17
CA LEU A 227 18.57 -3.45 11.33
C LEU A 227 18.87 -2.34 12.34
N ILE A 228 20.16 -2.10 12.61
CA ILE A 228 20.60 -1.01 13.49
C ILE A 228 20.29 0.35 12.85
N LEU A 229 20.64 0.56 11.58
CA LEU A 229 20.43 1.85 10.92
C LEU A 229 18.95 2.23 10.80
N ILE A 230 18.06 1.28 10.50
CA ILE A 230 16.63 1.54 10.30
C ILE A 230 15.87 1.55 11.63
N ASP A 231 16.37 0.81 12.64
CA ASP A 231 15.84 0.73 14.02
C ASP A 231 14.31 0.61 14.08
N PHE A 232 13.82 -0.53 13.60
CA PHE A 232 12.39 -0.84 13.58
C PHE A 232 12.04 -1.95 14.58
N TRP A 233 11.21 -1.63 15.57
CA TRP A 233 10.88 -2.53 16.69
C TRP A 233 10.37 -3.92 16.24
N ALA A 234 9.54 -4.00 15.19
CA ALA A 234 9.00 -5.27 14.72
C ALA A 234 10.10 -6.17 14.14
N ALA A 235 11.12 -5.58 13.49
CA ALA A 235 12.27 -6.32 12.98
C ALA A 235 13.06 -6.95 14.13
N TRP A 236 13.26 -6.23 15.25
CA TRP A 236 13.91 -6.79 16.44
C TRP A 236 13.15 -7.96 17.04
N ILE A 237 11.82 -7.87 17.15
CA ILE A 237 10.98 -8.97 17.62
C ILE A 237 11.11 -10.20 16.72
N ILE A 238 11.14 -10.00 15.40
CA ILE A 238 11.32 -11.09 14.43
C ILE A 238 12.66 -11.81 14.67
N VAL A 239 13.75 -11.07 14.88
CA VAL A 239 15.06 -11.68 15.18
C VAL A 239 15.03 -12.41 16.53
N ILE A 240 14.52 -11.79 17.59
CA ILE A 240 14.48 -12.38 18.94
C ILE A 240 13.71 -13.70 18.93
N VAL A 241 12.49 -13.70 18.42
CA VAL A 241 11.63 -14.89 18.40
C VAL A 241 12.19 -15.93 17.42
N GLY A 242 12.64 -15.51 16.24
CA GLY A 242 13.23 -16.41 15.25
C GLY A 242 14.48 -17.13 15.77
N VAL A 243 15.38 -16.40 16.43
CA VAL A 243 16.55 -16.96 17.12
C VAL A 243 16.13 -17.85 18.29
N GLY A 244 15.11 -17.46 19.05
CA GLY A 244 14.54 -18.29 20.13
C GLY A 244 14.03 -19.64 19.64
N ILE A 245 13.30 -19.68 18.51
CA ILE A 245 12.85 -20.91 17.86
C ILE A 245 14.05 -21.76 17.43
N LEU A 246 15.05 -21.13 16.78
CA LEU A 246 16.28 -21.80 16.36
C LEU A 246 17.02 -22.42 17.56
N LEU A 247 17.20 -21.67 18.64
CA LEU A 247 17.83 -22.14 19.89
C LEU A 247 17.05 -23.30 20.51
N GLY A 248 15.72 -23.20 20.57
CA GLY A 248 14.85 -24.27 21.07
C GLY A 248 15.04 -25.57 20.29
N ILE A 249 15.11 -25.50 18.96
CA ILE A 249 15.38 -26.65 18.08
C ILE A 249 16.79 -27.21 18.33
N ILE A 250 17.79 -26.33 18.50
CA ILE A 250 19.17 -26.75 18.76
C ILE A 250 19.26 -27.51 20.10
N ILE A 251 18.63 -26.97 21.14
CA ILE A 251 18.62 -27.54 22.50
C ILE A 251 17.86 -28.86 22.54
N ALA A 252 16.61 -28.87 22.06
CA ALA A 252 15.79 -30.08 21.99
C ALA A 252 16.49 -31.19 21.18
N GLY A 253 17.26 -30.78 20.17
CA GLY A 253 18.05 -31.66 19.34
C GLY A 253 19.35 -32.20 19.89
N ARG A 254 19.76 -31.82 21.10
CA ARG A 254 21.05 -32.22 21.70
C ARG A 254 22.23 -32.08 20.75
N PHE A 255 22.19 -31.08 19.88
CA PHE A 255 23.23 -30.87 18.87
C PHE A 255 24.59 -30.57 19.52
N PHE A 256 24.65 -30.07 20.77
CA PHE A 256 25.89 -29.71 21.49
C PHE A 256 26.92 -30.83 21.73
N ARG A 257 26.59 -32.10 21.50
CA ARG A 257 27.44 -33.22 21.90
C ARG A 257 28.72 -33.39 21.04
N GLU A 258 28.80 -32.75 19.87
CA GLU A 258 29.94 -32.93 18.95
C GLU A 258 30.61 -31.59 18.58
N ARG A 259 31.52 -31.07 19.43
CA ARG A 259 32.45 -29.93 19.19
C ARG A 259 31.87 -28.50 18.96
N GLY A 260 32.14 -27.59 19.91
CA GLY A 260 32.37 -26.15 19.65
C GLY A 260 31.19 -25.19 19.88
N ASN A 261 31.48 -23.89 19.97
CA ASN A 261 30.61 -22.76 20.35
C ASN A 261 29.33 -22.56 19.47
N TRP A 262 28.42 -23.53 19.39
CA TRP A 262 27.27 -23.47 18.46
C TRP A 262 26.18 -22.52 18.91
N LEU A 263 26.11 -22.27 20.21
CA LEU A 263 25.20 -21.31 20.80
C LEU A 263 25.67 -19.88 20.63
N SER A 264 26.97 -19.62 20.42
CA SER A 264 27.51 -18.26 20.54
C SER A 264 26.93 -17.31 19.49
N LEU A 265 26.75 -17.76 18.25
CA LEU A 265 26.21 -16.91 17.19
C LEU A 265 24.73 -16.55 17.41
N PRO A 266 23.79 -17.51 17.58
CA PRO A 266 22.42 -17.16 17.89
C PRO A 266 22.28 -16.45 19.24
N LEU A 267 23.04 -16.80 20.28
CA LEU A 267 23.03 -16.03 21.54
C LEU A 267 23.52 -14.59 21.36
N LEU A 268 24.57 -14.37 20.57
CA LEU A 268 25.06 -13.02 20.24
C LEU A 268 23.98 -12.22 19.52
N MET A 269 23.28 -12.81 18.55
CA MET A 269 22.17 -12.13 17.88
C MET A 269 21.01 -11.81 18.82
N ALA A 270 20.64 -12.75 19.71
CA ALA A 270 19.59 -12.51 20.70
C ALA A 270 19.99 -11.36 21.64
N PHE A 271 21.23 -11.36 22.11
CA PHE A 271 21.79 -10.29 22.94
C PHE A 271 21.77 -8.94 22.22
N LEU A 272 22.30 -8.87 21.00
CA LEU A 272 22.30 -7.64 20.20
C LEU A 272 20.87 -7.15 19.95
N SER A 273 19.94 -8.04 19.59
CA SER A 273 18.56 -7.66 19.30
C SER A 273 17.84 -7.15 20.55
N LEU A 274 18.08 -7.75 21.72
CA LEU A 274 17.56 -7.24 22.99
C LEU A 274 18.17 -5.88 23.37
N ALA A 275 19.47 -5.69 23.12
CA ALA A 275 20.15 -4.43 23.40
C ALA A 275 19.60 -3.28 22.54
N PHE A 276 19.37 -3.50 21.25
CA PHE A 276 18.84 -2.47 20.34
C PHE A 276 17.33 -2.28 20.46
N TRP A 277 16.55 -3.29 20.84
CA TRP A 277 15.09 -3.14 21.00
C TRP A 277 14.72 -2.08 22.05
N GLY A 278 15.53 -1.94 23.11
CA GLY A 278 15.34 -0.92 24.14
C GLY A 278 16.06 0.41 23.89
N PHE A 279 16.80 0.56 22.79
CA PHE A 279 17.72 1.68 22.58
C PHE A 279 17.42 2.42 21.26
N ASN A 280 17.02 3.69 21.36
CA ASN A 280 16.72 4.50 20.18
C ASN A 280 17.99 5.11 19.58
N ILE A 281 18.52 4.48 18.54
CA ILE A 281 19.80 4.88 17.93
C ILE A 281 19.69 6.18 17.14
N HIS A 282 18.52 6.50 16.57
CA HIS A 282 18.34 7.73 15.80
C HIS A 282 18.46 8.97 16.68
N LYS A 283 18.00 8.89 17.93
CA LYS A 283 18.17 9.96 18.91
C LYS A 283 19.66 10.18 19.26
N LEU A 284 20.46 9.12 19.26
CA LEU A 284 21.90 9.19 19.57
C LEU A 284 22.71 9.73 18.38
N LEU A 285 22.44 9.24 17.18
CA LEU A 285 23.23 9.53 15.98
C LEU A 285 22.68 10.72 15.17
N SER A 286 21.56 11.31 15.58
CA SER A 286 20.87 12.40 14.89
C SER A 286 20.60 12.11 13.41
N ILE A 287 20.37 10.83 13.06
CA ILE A 287 20.08 10.40 11.68
C ILE A 287 18.59 10.59 11.41
N SER A 288 18.25 11.41 10.41
CA SER A 288 16.89 11.59 9.92
C SER A 288 16.59 10.62 8.77
N ILE A 289 15.94 9.50 9.08
CA ILE A 289 15.44 8.55 8.08
C ILE A 289 13.94 8.77 7.90
N SER A 290 13.46 8.83 6.66
CA SER A 290 12.03 8.84 6.37
C SER A 290 11.38 7.54 6.88
N ARG A 291 10.44 7.67 7.82
CA ARG A 291 9.70 6.54 8.37
C ARG A 291 8.35 6.45 7.69
N GLU A 292 7.94 5.23 7.35
CA GLU A 292 6.56 4.96 6.97
C GLU A 292 5.65 5.32 8.15
N VAL A 293 4.56 6.02 7.84
CA VAL A 293 3.48 6.21 8.79
C VAL A 293 2.66 4.93 8.77
N LEU A 294 2.82 4.10 9.80
CA LEU A 294 1.99 2.91 10.01
C LEU A 294 0.80 3.24 10.88
N LEU A 295 -0.32 2.56 10.64
CA LEU A 295 -1.46 2.65 11.54
C LEU A 295 -1.07 2.12 12.93
N ALA A 296 -1.40 2.88 13.97
CA ALA A 296 -1.13 2.46 15.34
C ALA A 296 -1.90 1.17 15.66
N PHE A 297 -1.23 0.24 16.35
CA PHE A 297 -1.79 -1.08 16.66
C PHE A 297 -3.15 -1.01 17.41
N PRO A 298 -3.36 -0.16 18.43
CA PRO A 298 -4.65 -0.07 19.11
C PRO A 298 -5.79 0.41 18.19
N VAL A 299 -5.52 1.40 17.34
CA VAL A 299 -6.51 1.90 16.36
C VAL A 299 -6.85 0.79 15.36
N SER A 300 -5.84 0.09 14.86
CA SER A 300 -6.04 -1.05 13.95
C SER A 300 -6.90 -2.14 14.58
N LEU A 301 -6.63 -2.53 15.83
CA LEU A 301 -7.42 -3.56 16.53
C LEU A 301 -8.88 -3.14 16.69
N LYS A 302 -9.14 -1.89 17.07
CA LYS A 302 -10.50 -1.39 17.26
C LYS A 302 -11.26 -1.29 15.95
N THR A 303 -10.62 -0.82 14.87
CA THR A 303 -11.20 -0.85 13.52
C THR A 303 -11.57 -2.28 13.10
N ILE A 304 -10.65 -3.24 13.26
CA ILE A 304 -10.90 -4.65 12.92
C ILE A 304 -12.07 -5.21 13.74
N ALA A 305 -12.09 -4.95 15.05
CA ALA A 305 -13.16 -5.43 15.92
C ALA A 305 -14.52 -4.88 15.49
N ASN A 306 -14.62 -3.55 15.30
CA ASN A 306 -15.86 -2.90 14.88
C ASN A 306 -16.35 -3.43 13.51
N ALA A 307 -15.44 -3.57 12.54
CA ALA A 307 -15.76 -4.12 11.22
C ALA A 307 -16.20 -5.59 11.29
N PHE A 308 -15.52 -6.41 12.09
CA PHE A 308 -15.88 -7.81 12.29
C PHE A 308 -17.28 -7.96 12.90
N PHE A 309 -17.63 -7.17 13.92
CA PHE A 309 -18.96 -7.25 14.52
C PHE A 309 -20.07 -6.71 13.60
N ALA A 310 -19.73 -5.84 12.64
CA ALA A 310 -20.68 -5.38 11.63
C ALA A 310 -20.99 -6.45 10.57
N ASN A 311 -20.00 -7.25 10.15
CA ASN A 311 -20.19 -8.36 9.20
C ASN A 311 -19.34 -9.60 9.57
N PRO A 312 -19.76 -10.38 10.58
CA PRO A 312 -18.91 -11.44 11.14
C PRO A 312 -18.77 -12.67 10.22
N ILE A 313 -19.75 -12.92 9.34
CA ILE A 313 -19.79 -14.14 8.53
C ILE A 313 -18.84 -14.03 7.34
N PHE A 314 -19.03 -13.01 6.51
CA PHE A 314 -18.30 -12.86 5.26
C PHE A 314 -17.17 -11.84 5.35
N GLY A 315 -17.19 -10.95 6.35
CA GLY A 315 -16.27 -9.84 6.43
C GLY A 315 -16.44 -8.84 5.28
N SER A 316 -15.44 -7.97 5.11
CA SER A 316 -15.41 -6.94 4.07
C SER A 316 -14.81 -7.38 2.74
N GLY A 317 -14.27 -8.60 2.66
CA GLY A 317 -13.54 -9.13 1.51
C GLY A 317 -12.02 -8.99 1.65
N ALA A 318 -11.27 -9.90 1.03
CA ALA A 318 -9.80 -9.92 1.10
C ALA A 318 -9.18 -8.60 0.60
N GLY A 319 -8.39 -7.91 1.43
CA GLY A 319 -7.69 -6.68 1.07
C GLY A 319 -8.54 -5.40 1.13
N ASN A 320 -9.75 -5.45 1.70
CA ASN A 320 -10.65 -4.30 1.84
C ASN A 320 -10.54 -3.57 3.19
N PHE A 321 -9.43 -3.69 3.90
CA PHE A 321 -9.24 -2.94 5.16
C PHE A 321 -9.38 -1.42 5.00
N TRP A 322 -9.05 -0.86 3.83
CA TRP A 322 -9.28 0.56 3.54
C TRP A 322 -10.77 0.95 3.69
N TYR A 323 -11.68 0.05 3.33
CA TYR A 323 -13.13 0.24 3.48
C TYR A 323 -13.52 0.14 4.95
N ASP A 324 -13.00 -0.88 5.67
CA ASP A 324 -13.22 -1.04 7.10
C ASP A 324 -12.72 0.17 7.90
N PHE A 325 -11.55 0.69 7.53
CA PHE A 325 -10.94 1.85 8.17
C PHE A 325 -11.80 3.10 8.04
N ASN A 326 -12.31 3.37 6.83
CA ASN A 326 -13.14 4.56 6.61
C ASN A 326 -14.44 4.52 7.42
N LEU A 327 -15.11 3.36 7.46
CA LEU A 327 -16.39 3.20 8.16
C LEU A 327 -16.25 3.09 9.67
N TYR A 328 -15.22 2.39 10.16
CA TYR A 328 -15.18 1.88 11.54
C TYR A 328 -14.01 2.38 12.38
N LYS A 329 -13.14 3.27 11.86
CA LYS A 329 -12.11 3.91 12.69
C LYS A 329 -12.74 4.65 13.87
N GLY A 330 -12.16 4.47 15.05
CA GLY A 330 -12.63 5.13 16.27
C GLY A 330 -12.30 6.62 16.29
N GLU A 331 -13.10 7.40 17.01
CA GLU A 331 -12.95 8.85 17.16
C GLU A 331 -11.60 9.24 17.81
N GLU A 332 -11.00 8.36 18.62
CA GLU A 332 -9.65 8.56 19.17
C GLU A 332 -8.57 8.71 18.10
N PHE A 333 -8.79 8.25 16.87
CA PHE A 333 -7.88 8.49 15.76
C PHE A 333 -7.86 9.97 15.34
N LEU A 334 -8.92 10.73 15.59
CA LEU A 334 -9.05 12.13 15.17
C LEU A 334 -8.13 13.09 15.96
N SER A 335 -7.66 12.67 17.14
CA SER A 335 -6.62 13.37 17.89
C SER A 335 -5.21 13.07 17.38
N SER A 336 -5.04 12.15 16.42
CA SER A 336 -3.75 11.87 15.80
C SER A 336 -3.33 13.00 14.86
N PRO A 337 -2.01 13.26 14.71
CA PRO A 337 -1.49 14.10 13.64
C PRO A 337 -1.84 13.62 12.22
N PHE A 338 -2.26 12.36 12.07
CA PHE A 338 -2.57 11.73 10.80
C PHE A 338 -4.08 11.56 10.58
N TRP A 339 -4.93 12.31 11.31
CA TRP A 339 -6.39 12.17 11.28
C TRP A 339 -7.00 12.30 9.87
N ASN A 340 -6.36 13.05 8.97
CA ASN A 340 -6.76 13.27 7.59
C ASN A 340 -6.22 12.20 6.61
N ILE A 341 -5.43 11.23 7.10
CA ILE A 341 -4.89 10.14 6.28
C ILE A 341 -5.82 8.94 6.36
N ARG A 342 -6.20 8.41 5.18
CA ARG A 342 -6.92 7.15 5.04
C ARG A 342 -5.94 5.99 4.92
N PHE A 343 -5.81 5.19 5.97
CA PHE A 343 -4.92 4.04 5.97
C PHE A 343 -5.50 2.90 5.12
N MET A 344 -4.69 2.40 4.19
CA MET A 344 -5.10 1.30 3.32
C MET A 344 -4.89 -0.07 3.96
N LYS A 345 -4.01 -0.18 4.96
CA LYS A 345 -3.55 -1.42 5.57
C LYS A 345 -3.67 -1.39 7.08
N SER A 346 -3.94 -2.55 7.65
CA SER A 346 -3.80 -2.77 9.09
C SER A 346 -2.33 -2.81 9.49
N HIS A 347 -2.06 -2.54 10.76
CA HIS A 347 -0.76 -2.79 11.36
C HIS A 347 -0.27 -4.25 11.20
N SER A 348 -1.21 -5.21 11.15
CA SER A 348 -0.91 -6.64 11.08
C SER A 348 -1.69 -7.28 9.95
N ALA A 349 -0.98 -7.94 9.04
CA ALA A 349 -1.61 -8.60 7.91
C ALA A 349 -2.56 -9.73 8.30
N PHE A 350 -2.22 -10.47 9.36
CA PHE A 350 -3.05 -11.60 9.79
C PHE A 350 -4.25 -11.16 10.62
N LEU A 351 -4.11 -10.10 11.42
CA LEU A 351 -5.26 -9.56 12.15
C LEU A 351 -6.24 -8.89 11.20
N GLU A 352 -5.78 -8.27 10.12
CA GLU A 352 -6.63 -7.74 9.05
C GLU A 352 -7.62 -8.78 8.51
N ASN A 353 -7.17 -10.03 8.38
CA ASN A 353 -7.98 -11.14 7.88
C ASN A 353 -9.16 -11.50 8.78
N ILE A 354 -9.19 -11.03 10.04
CA ILE A 354 -10.33 -11.21 10.95
C ILE A 354 -11.56 -10.46 10.40
N SER A 355 -11.42 -9.15 10.12
CA SER A 355 -12.53 -8.36 9.57
C SER A 355 -12.70 -8.60 8.07
N SER A 356 -11.60 -8.87 7.34
CA SER A 356 -11.65 -8.99 5.88
C SER A 356 -12.25 -10.33 5.43
N LEU A 357 -11.84 -11.47 6.00
CA LEU A 357 -12.30 -12.79 5.54
C LEU A 357 -13.53 -13.32 6.28
N GLY A 358 -13.94 -12.63 7.34
CA GLY A 358 -14.96 -13.10 8.28
C GLY A 358 -14.50 -14.33 9.09
N ILE A 359 -15.39 -14.83 9.95
CA ILE A 359 -15.05 -15.90 10.90
C ILE A 359 -14.62 -17.19 10.23
N PHE A 360 -15.29 -17.61 9.14
CA PHE A 360 -14.97 -18.87 8.47
C PHE A 360 -13.65 -18.79 7.69
N GLY A 361 -13.40 -17.68 7.00
CA GLY A 361 -12.14 -17.48 6.29
C GLY A 361 -10.96 -17.35 7.25
N PHE A 362 -11.13 -16.62 8.35
CA PHE A 362 -10.11 -16.50 9.39
C PHE A 362 -9.83 -17.84 10.08
N LEU A 363 -10.85 -18.59 10.49
CA LEU A 363 -10.66 -19.92 11.09
C LEU A 363 -10.02 -20.90 10.12
N ALA A 364 -10.36 -20.86 8.83
CA ALA A 364 -9.72 -21.69 7.82
C ALA A 364 -8.24 -21.32 7.62
N MET A 365 -7.90 -20.03 7.65
CA MET A 365 -6.50 -19.57 7.64
C MET A 365 -5.74 -20.09 8.86
N VAL A 366 -6.29 -19.92 10.06
CA VAL A 366 -5.69 -20.39 11.31
C VAL A 366 -5.50 -21.90 11.26
N ALA A 367 -6.52 -22.65 10.83
CA ALA A 367 -6.44 -24.10 10.73
C ALA A 367 -5.38 -24.56 9.71
N PHE A 368 -5.24 -23.87 8.57
CA PHE A 368 -4.21 -24.15 7.57
C PHE A 368 -2.79 -24.02 8.13
N PHE A 369 -2.47 -22.86 8.75
CA PHE A 369 -1.15 -22.66 9.34
C PHE A 369 -0.93 -23.55 10.57
N ALA A 370 -1.93 -23.71 11.44
CA ALA A 370 -1.84 -24.58 12.61
C ALA A 370 -1.52 -26.03 12.19
N MET A 371 -2.19 -26.55 11.15
CA MET A 371 -1.91 -27.89 10.65
C MET A 371 -0.51 -28.04 10.06
N PHE A 372 0.01 -27.02 9.37
CA PHE A 372 1.41 -27.01 8.94
C PHE A 372 2.36 -27.14 10.14
N PHE A 373 2.15 -26.34 11.19
CA PHE A 373 3.00 -26.37 12.39
C PHE A 373 2.86 -27.68 13.17
N LEU A 374 1.65 -28.23 13.31
CA LEU A 374 1.38 -29.49 14.00
C LEU A 374 2.05 -30.68 13.31
N VAL A 375 1.92 -30.77 11.98
CA VAL A 375 2.59 -31.83 11.19
C VAL A 375 4.11 -31.67 11.26
N SER A 376 4.62 -30.44 11.13
CA SER A 376 6.06 -30.17 11.22
C SER A 376 6.60 -30.52 12.61
N TYR A 377 5.90 -30.18 13.68
CA TYR A 377 6.27 -30.54 15.05
C TYR A 377 6.29 -32.06 15.26
N TYR A 378 5.27 -32.78 14.77
CA TYR A 378 5.24 -34.24 14.80
C TYR A 378 6.46 -34.85 14.10
N LEU A 379 6.86 -34.30 12.94
CA LEU A 379 8.02 -34.77 12.20
C LEU A 379 9.35 -34.45 12.88
N LEU A 380 9.47 -33.28 13.53
CA LEU A 380 10.62 -32.94 14.37
C LEU A 380 10.79 -33.96 15.50
N LYS A 381 9.71 -34.27 16.24
CA LYS A 381 9.73 -35.26 17.32
C LYS A 381 10.12 -36.66 16.82
N LYS A 382 9.64 -37.04 15.65
CA LYS A 382 9.99 -38.34 15.04
C LYS A 382 11.48 -38.42 14.71
N GLN A 383 12.06 -37.39 14.11
CA GLN A 383 13.51 -37.34 13.83
C GLN A 383 14.38 -37.47 15.08
N HIS A 384 13.90 -37.06 16.25
CA HIS A 384 14.61 -37.22 17.53
C HIS A 384 14.54 -38.63 18.10
N SER A 385 13.54 -39.42 17.72
CA SER A 385 13.28 -40.74 18.30
C SER A 385 14.02 -41.87 17.59
N ASP A 386 14.50 -41.63 16.37
CA ASP A 386 15.32 -42.59 15.63
C ASP A 386 16.74 -42.65 16.27
N PRO A 387 17.27 -43.85 16.59
CA PRO A 387 18.58 -43.97 17.22
C PRO A 387 19.68 -43.36 16.33
N LEU A 388 20.59 -42.60 16.94
CA LEU A 388 21.80 -42.12 16.27
C LEU A 388 22.57 -43.35 15.74
N PRO A 389 22.97 -43.38 14.46
CA PRO A 389 23.72 -44.51 13.93
C PRO A 389 25.03 -44.64 14.70
N ASP A 390 25.30 -45.86 15.17
CA ASP A 390 26.55 -46.20 15.84
C ASP A 390 27.72 -45.95 14.89
N VAL A 391 28.63 -45.06 15.28
CA VAL A 391 29.76 -44.59 14.46
C VAL A 391 30.79 -45.72 14.23
N SER A 392 30.68 -46.82 14.96
CA SER A 392 31.61 -47.96 14.91
C SER A 392 31.34 -48.99 13.81
N MET A 393 30.16 -49.01 13.19
CA MET A 393 29.87 -49.91 12.08
C MET A 393 29.67 -49.13 10.78
N GLY A 394 30.69 -49.16 9.93
CA GLY A 394 30.60 -48.64 8.57
C GLY A 394 29.34 -49.15 7.87
N VAL A 395 28.47 -48.20 7.51
CA VAL A 395 27.28 -48.33 6.64
C VAL A 395 25.98 -48.78 7.31
N ILE A 396 25.14 -47.80 7.69
CA ILE A 396 23.77 -47.62 7.13
C ILE A 396 23.49 -46.11 6.92
N PRO A 397 23.36 -45.61 5.67
CA PRO A 397 22.94 -44.25 5.38
C PRO A 397 21.41 -44.12 5.49
N GLY A 398 20.89 -44.04 6.72
CA GLY A 398 19.43 -44.06 6.96
C GLY A 398 18.89 -42.94 7.85
N ALA A 399 19.50 -42.70 9.01
CA ALA A 399 19.05 -41.68 9.96
C ALA A 399 19.78 -40.35 9.73
N ARG A 400 19.66 -39.77 8.53
CA ARG A 400 20.14 -38.40 8.28
C ARG A 400 19.07 -37.44 8.77
N ARG A 401 19.38 -36.72 9.85
CA ARG A 401 18.60 -35.55 10.26
C ARG A 401 18.42 -34.61 9.06
N ASN A 402 17.19 -34.33 8.67
CA ASN A 402 16.93 -33.57 7.44
C ASN A 402 17.16 -32.08 7.70
N TYR A 403 18.38 -31.60 7.45
CA TYR A 403 18.76 -30.20 7.66
C TYR A 403 18.00 -29.23 6.76
N TYR A 404 17.59 -29.64 5.55
CA TYR A 404 16.78 -28.80 4.66
C TYR A 404 15.39 -28.55 5.25
N PHE A 405 14.76 -29.58 5.83
CA PHE A 405 13.49 -29.40 6.54
C PHE A 405 13.61 -28.38 7.68
N LEU A 406 14.63 -28.50 8.54
CA LEU A 406 14.85 -27.57 9.66
C LEU A 406 15.01 -26.14 9.16
N LEU A 407 15.81 -25.95 8.10
CA LEU A 407 16.07 -24.64 7.50
C LEU A 407 14.76 -23.97 7.02
N PHE A 408 13.96 -24.68 6.22
CA PHE A 408 12.73 -24.13 5.67
C PHE A 408 11.61 -24.02 6.71
N PHE A 409 11.59 -24.89 7.73
CA PHE A 409 10.68 -24.75 8.86
C PHE A 409 10.95 -23.48 9.68
N ILE A 410 12.23 -23.20 10.01
CA ILE A 410 12.63 -21.97 10.71
C ILE A 410 12.29 -20.75 9.84
N GLY A 411 12.65 -20.79 8.57
CA GLY A 411 12.31 -19.71 7.64
C GLY A 411 10.80 -19.45 7.56
N THR A 412 9.99 -20.50 7.45
CA THR A 412 8.51 -20.38 7.45
C THR A 412 8.01 -19.74 8.74
N SER A 413 8.54 -20.16 9.89
CA SER A 413 8.15 -19.64 11.21
C SER A 413 8.43 -18.14 11.35
N VAL A 414 9.57 -17.69 10.83
CA VAL A 414 10.02 -16.29 10.87
C VAL A 414 9.14 -15.41 9.97
N TRP A 415 8.84 -15.84 8.75
CA TRP A 415 7.96 -15.07 7.86
C TRP A 415 6.49 -15.12 8.30
N PHE A 416 6.06 -16.21 8.94
CA PHE A 416 4.75 -16.29 9.57
C PHE A 416 4.63 -15.26 10.71
N LEU A 417 5.66 -15.14 11.55
CA LEU A 417 5.72 -14.11 12.59
C LEU A 417 5.73 -12.70 11.99
N ALA A 418 6.47 -12.46 10.89
CA ALA A 418 6.48 -11.17 10.22
C ALA A 418 5.07 -10.72 9.80
N GLY A 419 4.24 -11.63 9.29
CA GLY A 419 2.84 -11.35 8.96
C GLY A 419 1.93 -11.06 10.16
N ILE A 420 2.35 -11.41 11.38
CA ILE A 420 1.65 -11.07 12.62
C ILE A 420 2.03 -9.67 13.10
N VAL A 421 3.31 -9.30 13.05
CA VAL A 421 3.82 -8.06 13.66
C VAL A 421 3.94 -6.89 12.69
N TYR A 422 3.77 -7.12 11.38
CA TYR A 422 3.89 -6.11 10.34
C TYR A 422 2.87 -6.34 9.23
N GLU A 423 2.63 -5.30 8.43
CA GLU A 423 1.83 -5.41 7.22
C GLU A 423 2.52 -6.28 6.15
N ASN A 424 1.74 -6.95 5.30
CA ASN A 424 2.33 -7.88 4.34
C ASN A 424 2.73 -7.18 3.05
N SER A 425 3.90 -7.57 2.53
CA SER A 425 4.35 -7.23 1.17
C SER A 425 4.33 -8.47 0.28
N VAL A 426 4.35 -8.27 -1.04
CA VAL A 426 4.41 -9.38 -2.01
C VAL A 426 5.67 -10.23 -1.80
N VAL A 427 6.78 -9.60 -1.41
CA VAL A 427 8.05 -10.28 -1.14
C VAL A 427 7.96 -11.13 0.13
N LEU A 428 7.42 -10.58 1.22
CA LEU A 428 7.22 -11.30 2.48
C LEU A 428 6.30 -12.51 2.28
N SER A 429 5.18 -12.31 1.56
CA SER A 429 4.27 -13.39 1.16
C SER A 429 4.99 -14.48 0.38
N PHE A 430 5.77 -14.10 -0.63
CA PHE A 430 6.49 -15.08 -1.44
C PHE A 430 7.40 -15.96 -0.59
N TYR A 431 8.20 -15.39 0.31
CA TYR A 431 9.08 -16.18 1.16
C TYR A 431 8.31 -17.08 2.13
N LEU A 432 7.20 -16.60 2.71
CA LEU A 432 6.33 -17.42 3.56
C LEU A 432 5.82 -18.65 2.79
N TRP A 433 5.17 -18.44 1.66
CA TRP A 433 4.57 -19.51 0.88
C TRP A 433 5.62 -20.44 0.26
N PHE A 434 6.73 -19.90 -0.22
CA PHE A 434 7.80 -20.68 -0.84
C PHE A 434 8.54 -21.55 0.19
N PHE A 435 8.92 -20.99 1.34
CA PHE A 435 9.60 -21.76 2.38
C PHE A 435 8.67 -22.83 2.97
N MET A 436 7.38 -22.52 3.12
CA MET A 436 6.39 -23.50 3.54
C MET A 436 6.28 -24.64 2.52
N ALA A 437 6.25 -24.33 1.21
CA ALA A 437 6.22 -25.35 0.15
C ALA A 437 7.46 -26.27 0.21
N LEU A 438 8.65 -25.70 0.39
CA LEU A 438 9.89 -26.48 0.51
C LEU A 438 9.92 -27.32 1.79
N ALA A 439 9.48 -26.79 2.93
CA ALA A 439 9.35 -27.56 4.17
C ALA A 439 8.40 -28.76 4.00
N VAL A 440 7.27 -28.57 3.30
CA VAL A 440 6.31 -29.64 3.00
C VAL A 440 6.90 -30.68 2.05
N VAL A 441 7.67 -30.27 1.02
CA VAL A 441 8.37 -31.21 0.11
C VAL A 441 9.32 -32.13 0.88
N GLU A 442 9.96 -31.62 1.92
CA GLU A 442 10.87 -32.36 2.79
C GLU A 442 10.16 -33.31 3.77
N TRP A 443 8.86 -33.14 4.05
CA TRP A 443 8.10 -34.07 4.90
C TRP A 443 8.17 -35.52 4.40
N GLY A 444 8.12 -35.70 3.08
CA GLY A 444 8.20 -37.02 2.44
C GLY A 444 9.51 -37.76 2.64
N GLU A 445 10.61 -37.04 2.90
CA GLU A 445 11.90 -37.66 3.24
C GLU A 445 11.93 -38.15 4.69
N ILE A 446 11.26 -37.42 5.59
CA ILE A 446 11.23 -37.73 7.03
C ILE A 446 10.28 -38.88 7.31
N LYS A 447 9.10 -38.86 6.68
CA LYS A 447 8.10 -39.91 6.83
C LYS A 447 7.60 -40.31 5.44
N PRO A 448 8.19 -41.35 4.83
CA PRO A 448 7.65 -41.94 3.61
C PRO A 448 6.15 -42.25 3.78
N GLY A 449 5.35 -41.89 2.77
CA GLY A 449 3.90 -42.07 2.77
C GLY A 449 3.09 -40.92 3.42
N ILE A 450 3.72 -39.94 4.07
CA ILE A 450 3.00 -38.72 4.52
C ILE A 450 2.53 -37.88 3.33
N ILE A 451 3.37 -37.82 2.30
CA ILE A 451 3.01 -37.30 0.98
C ILE A 451 2.52 -38.49 0.16
N LYS A 452 1.24 -38.45 -0.24
CA LYS A 452 0.63 -39.50 -1.04
C LYS A 452 0.70 -39.12 -2.51
N VAL A 453 1.30 -39.96 -3.34
CA VAL A 453 1.36 -39.76 -4.79
C VAL A 453 0.38 -40.72 -5.45
N SER A 454 -0.69 -40.18 -6.02
CA SER A 454 -1.65 -40.95 -6.82
C SER A 454 -1.25 -40.86 -8.29
N ARG A 455 -1.27 -41.99 -9.01
CA ARG A 455 -0.99 -42.04 -10.45
C ARG A 455 -2.17 -42.66 -11.18
N PHE A 456 -2.68 -41.96 -12.16
CA PHE A 456 -3.71 -42.44 -13.06
C PHE A 456 -3.13 -42.53 -14.47
N ASP A 457 -3.00 -43.75 -14.99
CA ASP A 457 -2.41 -44.02 -16.30
C ASP A 457 -3.47 -43.87 -17.40
N PHE A 458 -3.24 -42.91 -18.30
CA PHE A 458 -4.16 -42.65 -19.42
C PHE A 458 -4.19 -43.80 -20.43
N LYS A 459 -3.17 -44.66 -20.49
CA LYS A 459 -3.17 -45.83 -21.37
C LYS A 459 -4.27 -46.82 -21.03
N LYS A 460 -4.76 -46.82 -19.79
CA LYS A 460 -5.86 -47.70 -19.36
C LYS A 460 -7.21 -47.26 -19.90
N PHE A 461 -7.36 -45.99 -20.28
CA PHE A 461 -8.60 -45.42 -20.79
C PHE A 461 -8.30 -44.32 -21.82
N GLN A 462 -8.24 -44.67 -23.10
CA GLN A 462 -7.81 -43.76 -24.16
C GLN A 462 -8.74 -42.54 -24.30
N GLU A 463 -10.02 -42.70 -23.99
CA GLU A 463 -11.05 -41.65 -24.00
C GLU A 463 -10.70 -40.53 -23.02
N PHE A 464 -10.18 -40.88 -21.83
CA PHE A 464 -9.76 -39.87 -20.85
C PHE A 464 -8.57 -39.05 -21.32
N SER A 465 -7.64 -39.65 -22.10
CA SER A 465 -6.51 -38.91 -22.66
C SER A 465 -6.99 -37.83 -23.63
N VAL A 466 -7.98 -38.14 -24.47
CA VAL A 466 -8.57 -37.19 -25.42
C VAL A 466 -9.33 -36.10 -24.69
N ILE A 467 -10.20 -36.46 -23.75
CA ILE A 467 -10.96 -35.49 -22.93
C ILE A 467 -9.99 -34.56 -22.18
N PHE A 468 -8.95 -35.11 -21.55
CA PHE A 468 -7.97 -34.32 -20.81
C PHE A 468 -7.19 -33.38 -21.74
N LEU A 469 -6.80 -33.82 -22.93
CA LEU A 469 -6.16 -32.97 -23.93
C LEU A 469 -7.07 -31.83 -24.39
N SER A 470 -8.36 -32.13 -24.67
CA SER A 470 -9.34 -31.10 -25.04
C SER A 470 -9.53 -30.07 -23.93
N VAL A 471 -9.71 -30.51 -22.69
CA VAL A 471 -9.83 -29.63 -21.51
C VAL A 471 -8.56 -28.81 -21.32
N PHE A 472 -7.38 -29.42 -21.50
CA PHE A 472 -6.11 -28.73 -21.43
C PHE A 472 -5.97 -27.64 -22.50
N ILE A 473 -6.34 -27.91 -23.75
CA ILE A 473 -6.30 -26.91 -24.83
C ILE A 473 -7.26 -25.75 -24.51
N MET A 474 -8.50 -26.04 -24.11
CA MET A 474 -9.46 -25.01 -23.68
C MET A 474 -8.91 -24.18 -22.52
N PHE A 475 -8.29 -24.84 -21.54
CA PHE A 475 -7.65 -24.17 -20.41
C PHE A 475 -6.49 -23.25 -20.84
N VAL A 476 -5.62 -23.71 -21.76
CA VAL A 476 -4.53 -22.89 -22.30
C VAL A 476 -5.08 -21.67 -23.03
N LEU A 477 -6.11 -21.84 -23.87
CA LEU A 477 -6.77 -20.73 -24.56
C LEU A 477 -7.38 -19.73 -23.57
N ALA A 478 -8.01 -20.22 -22.50
CA ALA A 478 -8.54 -19.37 -21.44
C ALA A 478 -7.44 -18.58 -20.71
N VAL A 479 -6.30 -19.21 -20.41
CA VAL A 479 -5.13 -18.53 -19.81
C VAL A 479 -4.56 -17.48 -20.76
N LEU A 480 -4.44 -17.79 -22.05
CA LEU A 480 -3.94 -16.83 -23.05
C LEU A 480 -4.90 -15.65 -23.24
N ALA A 481 -6.21 -15.88 -23.25
CA ALA A 481 -7.21 -14.81 -23.25
C ALA A 481 -7.11 -13.94 -21.99
N PHE A 482 -6.88 -14.56 -20.82
CA PHE A 482 -6.68 -13.83 -19.58
C PHE A 482 -5.36 -13.05 -19.57
N TRP A 483 -4.27 -13.58 -20.16
CA TRP A 483 -3.03 -12.85 -20.36
C TRP A 483 -3.24 -11.62 -21.25
N TRP A 484 -3.98 -11.77 -22.35
CA TRP A 484 -4.35 -10.66 -23.22
C TRP A 484 -5.13 -9.59 -22.45
N GLN A 485 -6.16 -9.97 -21.70
CA GLN A 485 -6.92 -9.01 -20.89
C GLN A 485 -6.06 -8.33 -19.81
N SER A 486 -5.18 -9.10 -19.17
CA SER A 486 -4.26 -8.58 -18.15
C SER A 486 -3.24 -7.61 -18.74
N SER A 487 -2.85 -7.77 -20.00
CA SER A 487 -1.98 -6.80 -20.67
C SER A 487 -2.63 -5.42 -20.78
N GLY A 488 -3.96 -5.32 -20.90
CA GLY A 488 -4.70 -4.07 -20.86
C GLY A 488 -4.58 -3.34 -19.52
N ILE A 489 -4.64 -4.06 -18.40
CA ILE A 489 -4.41 -3.50 -17.05
C ILE A 489 -2.99 -2.92 -16.96
N TYR A 490 -2.03 -3.67 -17.47
CA TYR A 490 -0.62 -3.27 -17.44
C TYR A 490 -0.35 -2.04 -18.31
N ILE A 491 -0.94 -1.98 -19.52
CA ILE A 491 -0.88 -0.82 -20.42
C ILE A 491 -1.54 0.41 -19.80
N ALA A 492 -2.68 0.24 -19.12
CA ALA A 492 -3.38 1.32 -18.43
C ALA A 492 -2.51 1.98 -17.35
N GLU A 493 -1.78 1.20 -16.56
CA GLU A 493 -0.82 1.73 -15.56
C GLU A 493 0.30 2.57 -16.18
N ILE A 494 0.77 2.19 -17.39
CA ILE A 494 1.79 2.96 -18.12
C ILE A 494 1.23 4.31 -18.56
N TYR A 495 0.04 4.32 -19.16
CA TYR A 495 -0.59 5.56 -19.61
C TYR A 495 -0.97 6.45 -18.43
N TYR A 496 -1.48 5.88 -17.34
CA TYR A 496 -1.78 6.64 -16.14
C TYR A 496 -0.52 7.30 -15.56
N LYS A 497 0.61 6.58 -15.48
CA LYS A 497 1.88 7.18 -15.09
C LYS A 497 2.30 8.34 -16.00
N LYS A 498 2.17 8.18 -17.32
CA LYS A 498 2.47 9.26 -18.28
C LYS A 498 1.59 10.49 -18.08
N ALA A 499 0.31 10.30 -17.74
CA ALA A 499 -0.60 11.40 -17.43
C ALA A 499 -0.20 12.20 -16.17
N LEU A 500 0.50 11.56 -15.23
CA LEU A 500 0.98 12.20 -14.00
C LEU A 500 2.34 12.89 -14.15
N ALA A 501 2.90 12.97 -15.37
CA ALA A 501 4.13 13.72 -15.60
C ALA A 501 3.92 15.23 -15.36
N ASP A 502 4.91 15.88 -14.74
CA ASP A 502 4.84 17.31 -14.42
C ASP A 502 4.91 18.19 -15.68
N ASN A 503 5.73 17.80 -16.67
CA ASN A 503 6.05 18.60 -17.86
C ASN A 503 5.19 18.25 -19.09
N ILE A 504 3.90 18.00 -18.91
CA ILE A 504 2.98 17.74 -20.05
C ILE A 504 1.80 18.71 -20.07
N THR A 505 1.32 19.02 -21.27
CA THR A 505 0.14 19.86 -21.47
C THR A 505 -1.14 19.16 -20.98
N ALA A 506 -2.19 19.95 -20.75
CA ALA A 506 -3.48 19.42 -20.32
C ALA A 506 -4.12 18.51 -21.38
N GLU A 507 -3.91 18.78 -22.68
CA GLU A 507 -4.40 17.93 -23.78
C GLU A 507 -3.72 16.56 -23.75
N ASN A 508 -2.39 16.52 -23.68
CA ASN A 508 -1.64 15.27 -23.59
C ASN A 508 -2.02 14.48 -22.34
N ARG A 509 -2.24 15.18 -21.21
CA ARG A 509 -2.71 14.54 -19.97
C ARG A 509 -4.09 13.90 -20.15
N SER A 510 -5.04 14.61 -20.76
CA SER A 510 -6.38 14.09 -21.06
C SER A 510 -6.30 12.88 -21.99
N GLU A 511 -5.51 12.96 -23.06
CA GLU A 511 -5.31 11.85 -24.02
C GLU A 511 -4.76 10.59 -23.33
N TYR A 512 -3.74 10.73 -22.48
CA TYR A 512 -3.20 9.58 -21.75
C TYR A 512 -4.20 8.97 -20.77
N LEU A 513 -5.00 9.79 -20.08
CA LEU A 513 -6.04 9.28 -19.18
C LEU A 513 -7.14 8.55 -19.95
N ILE A 514 -7.54 9.05 -21.13
CA ILE A 514 -8.51 8.37 -22.00
C ILE A 514 -7.94 7.03 -22.46
N LYS A 515 -6.69 6.98 -22.94
CA LYS A 515 -6.03 5.71 -23.33
C LYS A 515 -5.94 4.73 -22.17
N ALA A 516 -5.70 5.20 -20.95
CA ALA A 516 -5.73 4.35 -19.75
C ALA A 516 -7.14 3.77 -19.51
N ALA A 517 -8.18 4.61 -19.62
CA ALA A 517 -9.57 4.19 -19.47
C ALA A 517 -10.06 3.25 -20.59
N GLU A 518 -9.60 3.43 -21.83
CA GLU A 518 -9.87 2.53 -22.95
C GLU A 518 -9.17 1.17 -22.76
N SER A 519 -7.95 1.18 -22.23
CA SER A 519 -7.17 -0.05 -21.96
C SER A 519 -7.75 -0.85 -20.78
N PHE A 520 -8.19 -0.15 -19.72
CA PHE A 520 -8.82 -0.77 -18.56
C PHE A 520 -9.79 0.20 -17.82
N GLY A 521 -11.05 0.25 -18.29
CA GLY A 521 -12.07 1.20 -17.80
C GLY A 521 -12.71 0.87 -16.45
N PHE A 522 -12.11 0.00 -15.64
CA PHE A 522 -12.62 -0.42 -14.33
C PHE A 522 -11.85 0.19 -13.14
N ARG A 523 -11.02 1.21 -13.37
CA ARG A 523 -10.36 1.98 -12.32
C ARG A 523 -10.98 3.37 -12.22
N GLU A 524 -11.49 3.70 -11.04
CA GLU A 524 -12.08 4.99 -10.74
C GLU A 524 -11.08 6.15 -10.86
N VAL A 525 -9.80 5.90 -10.56
CA VAL A 525 -8.78 6.96 -10.46
C VAL A 525 -8.62 7.71 -11.78
N TYR A 526 -8.69 7.01 -12.93
CA TYR A 526 -8.56 7.62 -14.26
C TYR A 526 -9.65 8.68 -14.47
N PHE A 527 -10.87 8.35 -14.06
CA PHE A 527 -12.03 9.23 -14.18
C PHE A 527 -12.03 10.34 -13.15
N THR A 528 -11.58 10.10 -11.90
CA THR A 528 -11.42 11.19 -10.92
C THR A 528 -10.36 12.21 -11.35
N THR A 529 -9.25 11.75 -11.95
CA THR A 529 -8.21 12.64 -12.48
C THR A 529 -8.70 13.39 -13.73
N LEU A 530 -9.42 12.72 -14.64
CA LEU A 530 -10.07 13.39 -15.79
C LEU A 530 -11.05 14.46 -15.35
N SER A 531 -11.87 14.15 -14.34
CA SER A 531 -12.88 15.07 -13.81
C SER A 531 -12.26 16.37 -13.29
N ARG A 532 -11.22 16.26 -12.46
CA ARG A 532 -10.47 17.41 -11.94
C ARG A 532 -9.74 18.19 -13.03
N LEU A 533 -9.14 17.49 -14.00
CA LEU A 533 -8.46 18.13 -15.13
C LEU A 533 -9.43 18.99 -15.95
N HIS A 534 -10.58 18.44 -16.32
CA HIS A 534 -11.56 19.14 -17.12
C HIS A 534 -12.28 20.25 -16.35
N LEU A 535 -12.43 20.12 -15.02
CA LEU A 535 -12.85 21.23 -14.17
C LEU A 535 -11.85 22.40 -14.24
N SER A 536 -10.55 22.12 -14.09
CA SER A 536 -9.51 23.16 -14.19
C SER A 536 -9.52 23.84 -15.56
N LEU A 537 -9.70 23.09 -16.65
CA LEU A 537 -9.85 23.66 -17.98
C LEU A 537 -11.10 24.54 -18.12
N ALA A 538 -12.24 24.10 -17.57
CA ALA A 538 -13.47 24.89 -17.56
C ALA A 538 -13.29 26.22 -16.82
N ILE A 539 -12.70 26.20 -15.62
CA ILE A 539 -12.41 27.41 -14.83
C ILE A 539 -11.46 28.34 -15.58
N ASN A 540 -10.43 27.80 -16.24
CA ASN A 540 -9.51 28.60 -17.04
C ASN A 540 -10.20 29.30 -18.22
N GLU A 541 -11.17 28.66 -18.88
CA GLU A 541 -11.95 29.32 -19.93
C GLU A 541 -12.86 30.42 -19.38
N VAL A 542 -13.47 30.22 -18.20
CA VAL A 542 -14.25 31.29 -17.53
C VAL A 542 -13.38 32.48 -17.19
N ASN A 543 -12.16 32.24 -16.68
CA ASN A 543 -11.23 33.29 -16.28
C ASN A 543 -10.72 34.15 -17.45
N LYS A 544 -10.80 33.67 -18.69
CA LYS A 544 -10.43 34.48 -19.88
C LYS A 544 -11.45 35.59 -20.15
N GLY A 545 -12.74 35.33 -19.90
CA GLY A 545 -13.84 36.30 -20.08
C GLY A 545 -14.08 36.80 -21.52
N GLY A 546 -15.21 37.48 -21.73
CA GLY A 546 -15.52 38.20 -22.99
C GLY A 546 -15.40 37.37 -24.28
N ASP A 547 -14.90 38.00 -25.35
CA ASP A 547 -14.65 37.36 -26.66
C ASP A 547 -13.45 36.39 -26.65
N ALA A 548 -12.65 36.36 -25.58
CA ALA A 548 -11.48 35.50 -25.44
C ALA A 548 -11.80 34.10 -24.88
N GLY A 549 -12.95 33.94 -24.23
CA GLY A 549 -13.44 32.67 -23.71
C GLY A 549 -14.20 31.86 -24.78
N ASP A 550 -13.84 30.60 -24.96
CA ASP A 550 -14.52 29.72 -25.92
C ASP A 550 -15.68 28.97 -25.23
N GLY A 551 -16.90 29.45 -25.45
CA GLY A 551 -18.11 28.87 -24.86
C GLY A 551 -18.33 27.39 -25.21
N GLN A 552 -17.88 26.94 -26.38
CA GLN A 552 -17.97 25.53 -26.77
C GLN A 552 -16.96 24.68 -26.01
N LYS A 553 -15.72 25.15 -25.84
CA LYS A 553 -14.71 24.47 -25.01
C LYS A 553 -15.11 24.41 -23.55
N LEU A 554 -15.74 25.47 -23.04
CA LEU A 554 -16.30 25.51 -21.69
C LEU A 554 -17.36 24.42 -21.51
N GLN A 555 -18.38 24.40 -22.37
CA GLN A 555 -19.45 23.39 -22.32
C GLN A 555 -18.90 21.95 -22.44
N ASN A 556 -17.96 21.72 -23.36
CA ASN A 556 -17.33 20.42 -23.54
C ASN A 556 -16.55 19.98 -22.29
N SER A 557 -15.77 20.88 -21.69
CA SER A 557 -14.97 20.58 -20.49
C SER A 557 -15.88 20.28 -19.29
N VAL A 558 -16.94 21.05 -19.10
CA VAL A 558 -17.95 20.78 -18.07
C VAL A 558 -18.58 19.40 -18.28
N ALA A 559 -19.05 19.09 -19.49
CA ALA A 559 -19.68 17.81 -19.79
C ALA A 559 -18.74 16.63 -19.51
N LEU A 560 -17.47 16.73 -19.93
CA LEU A 560 -16.45 15.70 -19.67
C LEU A 560 -16.16 15.55 -18.17
N ALA A 561 -16.06 16.66 -17.44
CA ALA A 561 -15.79 16.63 -16.01
C ALA A 561 -16.93 15.97 -15.22
N VAL A 562 -18.18 16.30 -15.54
CA VAL A 562 -19.39 15.72 -14.94
C VAL A 562 -19.52 14.23 -15.28
N ASN A 563 -19.34 13.86 -16.56
CA ASN A 563 -19.42 12.46 -16.99
C ASN A 563 -18.33 11.60 -16.33
N ALA A 564 -17.12 12.14 -16.20
CA ALA A 564 -16.02 11.44 -15.54
C ALA A 564 -16.29 11.29 -14.02
N ALA A 565 -16.78 12.32 -13.34
CA ALA A 565 -17.19 12.22 -11.93
C ALA A 565 -18.24 11.12 -11.71
N LYS A 566 -19.32 11.14 -12.52
CA LYS A 566 -20.37 10.12 -12.47
C LYS A 566 -19.80 8.72 -12.72
N ARG A 567 -19.00 8.55 -13.77
CA ARG A 567 -18.40 7.27 -14.12
C ARG A 567 -17.50 6.72 -13.00
N ALA A 568 -16.73 7.59 -12.33
CA ALA A 568 -15.91 7.19 -11.20
C ALA A 568 -16.77 6.59 -10.06
N THR A 569 -17.91 7.24 -9.74
CA THR A 569 -18.83 6.74 -8.70
C THR A 569 -19.56 5.46 -9.07
N GLU A 570 -19.83 5.23 -10.36
CA GLU A 570 -20.41 3.97 -10.85
C GLU A 570 -19.44 2.79 -10.71
N ILE A 571 -18.14 3.05 -10.93
CA ILE A 571 -17.09 2.02 -10.83
C ILE A 571 -16.83 1.64 -9.36
N SER A 572 -16.73 2.65 -8.49
CA SER A 572 -16.32 2.47 -7.09
C SER A 572 -17.30 3.16 -6.13
N PRO A 573 -18.55 2.67 -6.02
CA PRO A 573 -19.59 3.29 -5.19
C PRO A 573 -19.33 3.20 -3.69
N THR A 574 -18.38 2.37 -3.26
CA THR A 574 -17.97 2.24 -1.85
C THR A 574 -16.74 3.08 -1.50
N SER A 575 -16.17 3.84 -2.44
CA SER A 575 -14.97 4.62 -2.23
C SER A 575 -15.31 6.05 -1.78
N VAL A 576 -14.99 6.38 -0.53
CA VAL A 576 -15.18 7.73 0.01
C VAL A 576 -14.42 8.75 -0.81
N THR A 577 -13.17 8.45 -1.17
CA THR A 577 -12.31 9.33 -1.96
C THR A 577 -12.96 9.71 -3.29
N VAL A 578 -13.71 8.81 -3.93
CA VAL A 578 -14.41 9.12 -5.18
C VAL A 578 -15.57 10.08 -4.94
N TRP A 579 -16.44 9.77 -3.96
CA TRP A 579 -17.58 10.64 -3.63
C TRP A 579 -17.12 12.03 -3.15
N GLU A 580 -16.09 12.08 -2.31
CA GLU A 580 -15.46 13.32 -1.86
C GLU A 580 -14.88 14.12 -3.04
N ASN A 581 -14.08 13.48 -3.90
CA ASN A 581 -13.49 14.16 -5.05
C ASN A 581 -14.53 14.70 -6.01
N SER A 582 -15.58 13.93 -6.28
CA SER A 582 -16.68 14.35 -7.13
C SER A 582 -17.53 15.44 -6.47
N GLY A 583 -17.77 15.36 -5.15
CA GLY A 583 -18.45 16.42 -4.39
C GLY A 583 -17.69 17.74 -4.41
N LEU A 584 -16.35 17.68 -4.26
CA LEU A 584 -15.48 18.86 -4.43
C LEU A 584 -15.55 19.42 -5.85
N VAL A 585 -15.48 18.56 -6.87
CA VAL A 585 -15.62 19.00 -8.27
C VAL A 585 -16.96 19.70 -8.50
N TYR A 586 -18.07 19.13 -8.02
CA TYR A 586 -19.38 19.76 -8.17
C TYR A 586 -19.51 21.06 -7.38
N ARG A 587 -18.96 21.15 -6.17
CA ARG A 587 -18.91 22.41 -5.41
C ARG A 587 -18.16 23.49 -6.18
N ASP A 588 -17.02 23.13 -6.76
CA ASP A 588 -16.13 24.06 -7.46
C ASP A 588 -16.65 24.42 -8.87
N MET A 589 -17.59 23.66 -9.41
CA MET A 589 -18.32 23.96 -10.65
C MET A 589 -19.40 25.03 -10.49
N GLY A 590 -19.66 25.50 -9.27
CA GLY A 590 -20.75 26.43 -8.98
C GLY A 590 -20.79 27.70 -9.81
N SER A 591 -19.62 28.23 -10.17
CA SER A 591 -19.50 29.41 -11.05
C SER A 591 -19.86 29.14 -12.51
N VAL A 592 -19.95 27.87 -12.90
CA VAL A 592 -20.13 27.43 -14.30
C VAL A 592 -21.47 26.71 -14.50
N VAL A 593 -21.95 26.02 -13.47
CA VAL A 593 -23.17 25.20 -13.50
C VAL A 593 -24.02 25.49 -12.27
N GLU A 594 -25.16 26.14 -12.47
CA GLU A 594 -26.06 26.59 -11.40
C GLU A 594 -26.49 25.46 -10.44
N ASN A 595 -26.91 24.31 -10.98
CA ASN A 595 -27.38 23.16 -10.19
C ASN A 595 -26.25 22.31 -9.57
N SER A 596 -24.99 22.67 -9.74
CA SER A 596 -23.87 21.85 -9.30
C SER A 596 -23.78 21.72 -7.77
N TYR A 597 -24.19 22.73 -7.01
CA TYR A 597 -24.23 22.67 -5.56
C TYR A 597 -25.22 21.62 -5.02
N ILE A 598 -26.34 21.38 -5.71
CA ILE A 598 -27.30 20.33 -5.34
C ILE A 598 -26.66 18.95 -5.51
N TRP A 599 -25.90 18.76 -6.60
CA TRP A 599 -25.15 17.53 -6.81
C TRP A 599 -24.03 17.36 -5.78
N ALA A 600 -23.34 18.45 -5.43
CA ALA A 600 -22.32 18.44 -4.39
C ALA A 600 -22.90 17.99 -3.03
N GLU A 601 -24.08 18.49 -2.66
CA GLU A 601 -24.78 18.09 -1.43
C GLU A 601 -25.06 16.59 -1.40
N ASP A 602 -25.63 16.01 -2.46
CA ASP A 602 -25.88 14.56 -2.56
C ASP A 602 -24.59 13.74 -2.44
N TYR A 603 -23.52 14.19 -3.11
CA TYR A 603 -22.25 13.47 -3.12
C TYR A 603 -21.53 13.53 -1.76
N PHE A 604 -21.56 14.66 -1.06
CA PHE A 604 -21.04 14.73 0.31
C PHE A 604 -21.86 13.89 1.28
N ASN A 605 -23.19 13.86 1.15
CA ASN A 605 -24.03 12.96 1.95
C ASN A 605 -23.63 11.49 1.73
N LYS A 606 -23.38 11.06 0.49
CA LYS A 606 -22.89 9.71 0.19
C LYS A 606 -21.49 9.45 0.74
N ALA A 607 -20.59 10.42 0.67
CA ALA A 607 -19.27 10.31 1.29
C ALA A 607 -19.36 10.13 2.81
N ILE A 608 -20.24 10.89 3.48
CA ILE A 608 -20.47 10.81 4.93
C ILE A 608 -21.01 9.44 5.35
N LEU A 609 -21.88 8.82 4.54
CA LEU A 609 -22.35 7.45 4.82
C LEU A 609 -21.22 6.42 4.81
N LEU A 610 -20.14 6.67 4.07
CA LEU A 610 -18.98 5.79 3.96
C LEU A 610 -17.83 6.17 4.91
N GLU A 611 -17.83 7.39 5.45
CA GLU A 611 -16.85 7.87 6.43
C GLU A 611 -17.47 8.85 7.44
N PRO A 612 -18.30 8.36 8.37
CA PRO A 612 -19.13 9.22 9.23
C PRO A 612 -18.33 10.02 10.27
N THR A 613 -17.07 9.66 10.51
CA THR A 613 -16.18 10.29 11.50
C THR A 613 -15.25 11.34 10.90
N ASN A 614 -15.34 11.64 9.60
CA ASN A 614 -14.45 12.60 8.96
C ASN A 614 -15.01 14.04 9.02
N PRO A 615 -14.42 14.95 9.82
CA PRO A 615 -14.91 16.33 9.96
C PRO A 615 -14.81 17.13 8.65
N PHE A 616 -13.87 16.80 7.76
CA PHE A 616 -13.72 17.46 6.46
C PHE A 616 -15.00 17.36 5.62
N LEU A 617 -15.67 16.20 5.63
CA LEU A 617 -16.88 15.97 4.85
C LEU A 617 -18.04 16.84 5.34
N TYR A 618 -18.21 16.98 6.66
CA TYR A 618 -19.24 17.84 7.25
C TYR A 618 -18.96 19.32 7.03
N VAL A 619 -17.70 19.75 7.08
CA VAL A 619 -17.32 21.12 6.75
C VAL A 619 -17.68 21.44 5.30
N ASN A 620 -17.37 20.55 4.36
CA ASN A 620 -17.70 20.76 2.96
C ASN A 620 -19.20 20.68 2.67
N LEU A 621 -19.93 19.80 3.34
CA LEU A 621 -21.39 19.78 3.27
C LEU A 621 -21.99 21.09 3.82
N GLY A 622 -21.49 21.58 4.95
CA GLY A 622 -21.89 22.87 5.53
C GLY A 622 -21.64 24.03 4.57
N ARG A 623 -20.46 24.07 3.93
CA ARG A 623 -20.14 25.05 2.87
C ARG A 623 -21.15 25.03 1.74
N VAL A 624 -21.46 23.84 1.20
CA VAL A 624 -22.42 23.70 0.10
C VAL A 624 -23.80 24.19 0.52
N GLN A 625 -24.25 23.84 1.74
CA GLN A 625 -25.55 24.26 2.27
C GLN A 625 -25.65 25.77 2.51
N MET A 626 -24.56 26.40 2.96
CA MET A 626 -24.49 27.87 3.07
C MET A 626 -24.65 28.53 1.71
N ILE A 627 -23.98 28.01 0.68
CA ILE A 627 -24.10 28.55 -0.68
C ILE A 627 -25.53 28.38 -1.19
N LEU A 628 -26.11 27.18 -1.03
CA LEU A 628 -27.50 26.88 -1.40
C LEU A 628 -28.53 27.72 -0.62
N ALA A 629 -28.18 28.21 0.57
CA ALA A 629 -29.01 29.10 1.36
C ALA A 629 -29.02 30.55 0.84
N SER A 630 -28.03 30.94 0.04
CA SER A 630 -27.82 32.32 -0.42
C SER A 630 -28.09 32.55 -1.91
N VAL A 631 -28.49 31.52 -2.67
CA VAL A 631 -28.62 31.57 -4.15
C VAL A 631 -29.61 32.63 -4.63
N ASP A 632 -30.73 32.84 -3.93
CA ASP A 632 -31.82 33.72 -4.38
C ASP A 632 -31.74 35.15 -3.81
N GLY A 633 -30.61 35.54 -3.24
CA GLY A 633 -30.44 36.83 -2.55
C GLY A 633 -31.25 36.98 -1.25
N LYS A 634 -32.03 35.95 -0.89
CA LYS A 634 -32.68 35.78 0.42
C LYS A 634 -32.08 34.57 1.10
N ILE A 635 -31.79 34.69 2.39
CA ILE A 635 -31.25 33.60 3.19
C ILE A 635 -32.36 32.58 3.49
N ASP A 636 -32.21 31.38 2.95
CA ASP A 636 -32.98 30.21 3.37
C ASP A 636 -32.49 29.75 4.74
N ASN A 637 -33.21 30.15 5.79
CA ASN A 637 -32.87 29.84 7.17
C ASN A 637 -32.80 28.33 7.44
N GLU A 638 -33.62 27.50 6.77
CA GLU A 638 -33.60 26.05 6.99
C GLU A 638 -32.28 25.44 6.51
N LYS A 639 -31.83 25.83 5.31
CA LYS A 639 -30.54 25.37 4.78
C LYS A 639 -29.37 25.93 5.57
N MET A 640 -29.48 27.17 6.03
CA MET A 640 -28.47 27.78 6.90
C MET A 640 -28.37 27.03 8.24
N ASP A 641 -29.49 26.63 8.85
CA ASP A 641 -29.51 25.83 10.09
C ASP A 641 -28.90 24.43 9.88
N LYS A 642 -29.13 23.81 8.72
CA LYS A 642 -28.46 22.55 8.34
C LYS A 642 -26.95 22.74 8.23
N ALA A 643 -26.49 23.86 7.65
CA ALA A 643 -25.08 24.15 7.55
C ALA A 643 -24.43 24.28 8.93
N PHE A 644 -25.02 25.05 9.85
CA PHE A 644 -24.54 25.16 11.23
C PHE A 644 -24.57 23.82 11.98
N THR A 645 -25.59 22.99 11.73
CA THR A 645 -25.67 21.64 12.31
C THR A 645 -24.49 20.77 11.87
N ASN A 646 -24.14 20.81 10.58
CA ASN A 646 -22.99 20.08 10.05
C ASN A 646 -21.66 20.63 10.56
N LEU A 647 -21.48 21.95 10.64
CA LEU A 647 -20.29 22.57 11.22
C LEU A 647 -20.13 22.23 12.70
N LYS A 648 -21.22 22.24 13.48
CA LYS A 648 -21.23 21.80 14.88
C LYS A 648 -20.83 20.33 15.02
N LYS A 649 -21.29 19.47 14.11
CA LYS A 649 -20.91 18.06 14.08
C LYS A 649 -19.42 17.87 13.75
N ALA A 650 -18.91 18.63 12.77
CA ALA A 650 -17.49 18.65 12.45
C ALA A 650 -16.64 19.08 13.66
N ARG A 651 -17.08 20.13 14.37
CA ARG A 651 -16.43 20.61 15.60
C ARG A 651 -16.41 19.54 16.70
N ALA A 652 -17.52 18.82 16.89
CA ALA A 652 -17.63 17.76 17.88
C ALA A 652 -16.69 16.58 17.56
N LEU A 653 -16.49 16.27 16.28
CA LEU A 653 -15.54 15.25 15.83
C LEU A 653 -14.09 15.71 15.97
N LYS A 654 -13.81 16.99 15.67
CA LYS A 654 -12.47 17.57 15.77
C LYS A 654 -12.54 19.06 16.13
N GLU A 655 -12.37 19.32 17.42
CA GLU A 655 -12.41 20.67 17.97
C GLU A 655 -11.30 21.56 17.40
N GLU A 656 -10.11 21.03 17.15
CA GLU A 656 -8.96 21.79 16.64
C GLU A 656 -8.99 22.00 15.11
N TYR A 657 -10.07 21.66 14.42
CA TYR A 657 -10.11 21.76 12.96
C TYR A 657 -10.41 23.20 12.52
N LEU A 658 -9.38 23.91 12.06
CA LEU A 658 -9.45 25.30 11.59
C LEU A 658 -10.56 25.55 10.57
N GLY A 659 -10.75 24.57 9.65
CA GLY A 659 -11.80 24.62 8.65
C GLY A 659 -13.20 24.83 9.25
N VAL A 660 -13.48 24.38 10.47
CA VAL A 660 -14.80 24.59 11.10
C VAL A 660 -15.04 26.07 11.40
N TYR A 661 -14.16 26.70 12.17
CA TYR A 661 -14.30 28.08 12.60
C TYR A 661 -14.32 29.06 11.42
N LEU A 662 -13.48 28.80 10.41
CA LEU A 662 -13.48 29.59 9.19
C LEU A 662 -14.85 29.61 8.51
N ASN A 663 -15.48 28.43 8.38
CA ASN A 663 -16.77 28.33 7.71
C ASN A 663 -17.94 28.84 8.56
N GLU A 664 -17.84 28.77 9.88
CA GLU A 664 -18.81 29.39 10.77
C GLU A 664 -18.75 30.92 10.71
N ALA A 665 -17.55 31.50 10.64
CA ALA A 665 -17.38 32.93 10.43
C ALA A 665 -17.95 33.38 9.07
N LEU A 666 -17.71 32.60 8.01
CA LEU A 666 -18.32 32.85 6.70
C LEU A 666 -19.86 32.72 6.74
N ALA A 667 -20.40 31.80 7.53
CA ALA A 667 -21.85 31.66 7.72
C ALA A 667 -22.45 32.86 8.47
N LEU A 668 -21.75 33.37 9.49
CA LEU A 668 -22.13 34.59 10.20
C LEU A 668 -22.09 35.83 9.30
N GLU A 669 -21.06 35.96 8.45
CA GLU A 669 -21.01 37.03 7.45
C GLU A 669 -22.18 36.97 6.47
N ASN A 670 -22.54 35.78 5.98
CA ASN A 670 -23.72 35.61 5.11
C ASN A 670 -25.03 36.05 5.80
N GLN A 671 -25.09 36.00 7.14
CA GLN A 671 -26.21 36.53 7.94
C GLN A 671 -26.10 38.04 8.25
N GLY A 672 -25.07 38.73 7.75
CA GLY A 672 -24.79 40.14 8.04
C GLY A 672 -24.09 40.37 9.38
N LYS A 673 -23.67 39.31 10.09
CA LYS A 673 -23.06 39.37 11.44
C LYS A 673 -21.53 39.38 11.39
N ALA A 674 -20.96 40.30 10.61
CA ALA A 674 -19.51 40.35 10.39
C ALA A 674 -18.69 40.65 11.67
N GLU A 675 -19.25 41.38 12.64
CA GLU A 675 -18.59 41.59 13.95
C GLU A 675 -18.46 40.30 14.75
N GLU A 676 -19.53 39.50 14.81
CA GLU A 676 -19.53 38.20 15.48
C GLU A 676 -18.55 37.23 14.79
N ALA A 677 -18.47 37.27 13.46
CA ALA A 677 -17.53 36.49 12.67
C ALA A 677 -16.06 36.81 13.04
N ILE A 678 -15.70 38.10 13.08
CA ILE A 678 -14.36 38.55 13.47
C ILE A 678 -14.06 38.11 14.92
N ALA A 679 -14.95 38.42 15.86
CA ALA A 679 -14.77 38.07 17.26
C ALA A 679 -14.58 36.56 17.46
N SER A 680 -15.37 35.73 16.77
CA SER A 680 -15.25 34.27 16.84
C SER A 680 -13.91 33.76 16.32
N LEU A 681 -13.35 34.35 15.26
CA LEU A 681 -12.05 33.96 14.73
C LEU A 681 -10.90 34.41 15.63
N GLU A 682 -11.00 35.62 16.19
CA GLU A 682 -10.01 36.15 17.14
C GLU A 682 -9.99 35.35 18.45
N ASP A 683 -11.17 35.02 18.98
CA ASP A 683 -11.32 34.21 20.19
C ASP A 683 -10.70 32.83 19.98
N TYR A 684 -11.03 32.16 18.88
CA TYR A 684 -10.45 30.87 18.54
C TYR A 684 -8.92 30.94 18.41
N PHE A 685 -8.40 31.96 17.71
CA PHE A 685 -6.96 32.10 17.52
C PHE A 685 -6.24 32.38 18.85
N ARG A 686 -6.82 33.22 19.70
CA ARG A 686 -6.30 33.48 21.06
C ARG A 686 -6.27 32.21 21.89
N ASP A 687 -7.34 31.45 21.92
CA ASP A 687 -7.46 30.21 22.70
C ASP A 687 -6.48 29.15 22.19
N PHE A 688 -6.34 29.03 20.86
CA PHE A 688 -5.38 28.13 20.22
C PHE A 688 -3.93 28.45 20.62
N LEU A 689 -3.56 29.74 20.61
CA LEU A 689 -2.24 30.19 21.06
C LEU A 689 -2.03 29.93 22.57
N ALA A 690 -3.05 30.18 23.39
CA ALA A 690 -2.98 29.97 24.84
C ALA A 690 -2.78 28.49 25.22
N LEU A 691 -3.30 27.57 24.41
CA LEU A 691 -3.14 26.12 24.61
C LEU A 691 -1.74 25.60 24.23
N GLY A 692 -0.84 26.45 23.76
CA GLY A 692 0.51 26.05 23.33
C GLY A 692 0.51 25.15 22.10
N ARG A 693 -0.60 25.10 21.35
CA ARG A 693 -0.82 24.22 20.19
C ARG A 693 -0.15 24.73 18.91
N GLY A 694 0.90 25.55 19.04
CA GLY A 694 1.49 26.42 18.00
C GLY A 694 2.11 25.76 16.76
N VAL A 695 1.79 24.50 16.44
CA VAL A 695 2.19 23.85 15.19
C VAL A 695 0.95 23.54 14.37
N TRP A 696 0.63 24.46 13.45
CA TRP A 696 -0.37 24.21 12.41
C TRP A 696 0.16 23.13 11.46
N GLN A 697 -0.56 22.02 11.37
CA GLN A 697 -0.21 20.93 10.45
C GLN A 697 -0.39 21.34 8.99
N ASP A 698 -1.32 22.24 8.69
CA ASP A 698 -1.54 22.77 7.36
C ASP A 698 -1.33 24.30 7.33
N GLN A 699 -0.16 24.70 6.82
CA GLN A 699 0.20 26.11 6.65
C GLN A 699 -0.72 26.81 5.63
N SER A 700 -1.30 26.05 4.68
CA SER A 700 -2.20 26.61 3.66
C SER A 700 -3.56 26.95 4.25
N GLU A 701 -4.14 26.10 5.10
CA GLU A 701 -5.38 26.43 5.80
C GLU A 701 -5.20 27.62 6.75
N LEU A 702 -4.03 27.73 7.40
CA LEU A 702 -3.71 28.89 8.24
C LEU A 702 -3.55 30.18 7.43
N ALA A 703 -2.89 30.11 6.27
CA ALA A 703 -2.80 31.25 5.36
C ALA A 703 -4.19 31.72 4.93
N GLU A 704 -5.08 30.78 4.58
CA GLU A 704 -6.47 31.07 4.25
C GLU A 704 -7.23 31.70 5.42
N PHE A 705 -7.03 31.22 6.66
CA PHE A 705 -7.60 31.85 7.85
C PHE A 705 -7.21 33.32 8.00
N PHE A 706 -5.91 33.63 7.91
CA PHE A 706 -5.44 35.01 8.00
C PHE A 706 -5.95 35.87 6.82
N PHE A 707 -6.02 35.29 5.62
CA PHE A 707 -6.61 35.97 4.48
C PHE A 707 -8.08 36.34 4.75
N GLN A 708 -8.89 35.41 5.26
CA GLN A 708 -10.30 35.65 5.55
C GLN A 708 -10.48 36.68 6.67
N LEU A 709 -9.68 36.61 7.74
CA LEU A 709 -9.70 37.61 8.81
C LEU A 709 -9.31 39.00 8.28
N GLY A 710 -8.28 39.08 7.43
CA GLY A 710 -7.89 40.32 6.76
C GLY A 710 -8.98 40.87 5.85
N ARG A 711 -9.71 40.01 5.13
CA ARG A 711 -10.87 40.41 4.32
C ARG A 711 -11.99 40.99 5.17
N PHE A 712 -12.33 40.36 6.30
CA PHE A 712 -13.35 40.90 7.20
C PHE A 712 -12.97 42.29 7.72
N TYR A 713 -11.69 42.48 8.08
CA TYR A 713 -11.19 43.79 8.50
C TYR A 713 -11.20 44.83 7.37
N TYR A 714 -10.83 44.43 6.16
CA TYR A 714 -10.92 45.30 4.98
C TYR A 714 -12.37 45.74 4.71
N ASN A 715 -13.33 44.81 4.80
CA ASN A 715 -14.76 45.10 4.62
C ASN A 715 -15.33 45.99 5.75
N LYS A 716 -14.65 46.06 6.90
CA LYS A 716 -14.93 46.97 8.03
C LYS A 716 -14.20 48.32 7.93
N ASP A 717 -13.51 48.56 6.82
CA ASP A 717 -12.63 49.72 6.59
C ASP A 717 -11.44 49.83 7.59
N ASP A 718 -11.12 48.76 8.33
CA ASP A 718 -9.94 48.68 9.20
C ASP A 718 -8.72 48.20 8.38
N SER A 719 -8.16 49.12 7.61
CA SER A 719 -7.04 48.83 6.69
C SER A 719 -5.77 48.38 7.41
N ASP A 720 -5.53 48.86 8.64
CA ASP A 720 -4.32 48.52 9.40
C ASP A 720 -4.34 47.06 9.82
N LYS A 721 -5.45 46.58 10.40
CA LYS A 721 -5.59 45.16 10.74
C LYS A 721 -5.69 44.28 9.51
N ALA A 722 -6.31 44.76 8.43
CA ALA A 722 -6.35 44.02 7.17
C ALA A 722 -4.95 43.76 6.60
N ILE A 723 -4.08 44.77 6.57
CA ILE A 723 -2.68 44.63 6.13
C ILE A 723 -1.93 43.62 6.99
N ILE A 724 -2.02 43.71 8.32
CA ILE A 724 -1.34 42.78 9.23
C ILE A 724 -1.71 41.33 8.89
N ASN A 725 -3.00 41.06 8.71
CA ASN A 725 -3.50 39.72 8.43
C ASN A 725 -3.13 39.24 7.01
N PHE A 726 -3.20 40.10 5.99
CA PHE A 726 -2.74 39.73 4.64
C PHE A 726 -1.24 39.44 4.61
N VAL A 727 -0.42 40.21 5.34
CA VAL A 727 1.02 39.93 5.47
C VAL A 727 1.27 38.60 6.17
N GLN A 728 0.51 38.26 7.23
CA GLN A 728 0.60 36.93 7.85
C GLN A 728 0.26 35.81 6.85
N ALA A 729 -0.82 35.96 6.07
CA ALA A 729 -1.17 35.00 5.02
C ALA A 729 -0.02 34.81 4.00
N LEU A 730 0.65 35.90 3.61
CA LEU A 730 1.77 35.88 2.67
C LEU A 730 3.08 35.32 3.27
N ASN A 731 3.30 35.49 4.57
CA ASN A 731 4.43 34.87 5.26
C ASN A 731 4.31 33.34 5.28
N LEU A 732 3.07 32.83 5.36
CA LEU A 732 2.77 31.39 5.36
C LEU A 732 2.69 30.83 3.94
N SER A 733 2.08 31.58 3.02
CA SER A 733 1.93 31.23 1.62
C SER A 733 2.32 32.42 0.73
N PRO A 734 3.61 32.52 0.34
CA PRO A 734 4.11 33.64 -0.45
C PRO A 734 3.40 33.83 -1.80
N PHE A 735 2.76 32.79 -2.32
CA PHE A 735 2.05 32.80 -3.61
C PHE A 735 0.52 32.85 -3.45
N HIS A 736 0.01 33.28 -2.29
CA HIS A 736 -1.43 33.42 -2.07
C HIS A 736 -2.02 34.58 -2.88
N ALA A 737 -2.51 34.28 -4.09
CA ALA A 737 -2.97 35.28 -5.07
C ALA A 737 -4.00 36.29 -4.50
N ASN A 738 -5.02 35.80 -3.78
CA ASN A 738 -6.07 36.67 -3.22
C ASN A 738 -5.56 37.63 -2.14
N ALA A 739 -4.61 37.20 -1.31
CA ALA A 739 -4.02 38.03 -0.27
C ALA A 739 -3.11 39.10 -0.90
N ARG A 740 -2.31 38.75 -1.93
CA ARG A 740 -1.52 39.73 -2.70
C ARG A 740 -2.40 40.77 -3.37
N TYR A 741 -3.46 40.34 -4.05
CA TYR A 741 -4.38 41.23 -4.72
C TYR A 741 -5.09 42.17 -3.73
N SER A 742 -5.59 41.64 -2.61
CA SER A 742 -6.27 42.45 -1.59
C SER A 742 -5.32 43.44 -0.91
N LEU A 743 -4.07 43.04 -0.67
CA LEU A 743 -3.03 43.94 -0.16
C LEU A 743 -2.71 45.05 -1.18
N ALA A 744 -2.59 44.71 -2.47
CA ALA A 744 -2.37 45.69 -3.53
C ALA A 744 -3.49 46.75 -3.61
N LEU A 745 -4.75 46.34 -3.44
CA LEU A 745 -5.89 47.27 -3.41
C LEU A 745 -5.81 48.25 -2.22
N ILE A 746 -5.35 47.80 -1.05
CA ILE A 746 -5.14 48.69 0.10
C ILE A 746 -3.98 49.65 -0.16
N LEU A 747 -2.85 49.15 -0.67
CA LEU A 747 -1.68 49.96 -0.99
C LEU A 747 -1.98 51.02 -2.05
N GLU A 748 -2.76 50.67 -3.07
CA GLU A 748 -3.27 51.61 -4.08
C GLU A 748 -4.10 52.72 -3.41
N LYS A 749 -5.06 52.36 -2.55
CA LYS A 749 -5.87 53.34 -1.78
C LYS A 749 -5.00 54.24 -0.90
N GLN A 750 -3.88 53.73 -0.39
CA GLN A 750 -2.89 54.49 0.39
C GLN A 750 -1.91 55.32 -0.47
N GLY A 751 -2.05 55.29 -1.80
CA GLY A 751 -1.17 56.02 -2.73
C GLY A 751 0.18 55.35 -3.02
N LYS A 752 0.43 54.15 -2.48
CA LYS A 752 1.66 53.37 -2.65
C LYS A 752 1.61 52.53 -3.93
N LYS A 753 1.52 53.21 -5.09
CA LYS A 753 1.32 52.57 -6.40
C LYS A 753 2.42 51.57 -6.77
N ASP A 754 3.68 51.91 -6.52
CA ASP A 754 4.81 51.04 -6.88
C ASP A 754 4.78 49.70 -6.13
N GLU A 755 4.46 49.73 -4.83
CA GLU A 755 4.30 48.51 -4.02
C GLU A 755 3.07 47.70 -4.47
N ALA A 756 1.96 48.37 -4.81
CA ALA A 756 0.77 47.71 -5.34
C ALA A 756 1.07 46.98 -6.66
N ILE A 757 1.80 47.61 -7.58
CA ILE A 757 2.21 47.01 -8.85
C ILE A 757 3.05 45.75 -8.62
N GLN A 758 4.04 45.79 -7.72
CA GLN A 758 4.87 44.60 -7.41
C GLN A 758 4.03 43.41 -6.96
N HIS A 759 3.01 43.64 -6.14
CA HIS A 759 2.11 42.57 -5.71
C HIS A 759 1.23 42.05 -6.86
N LEU A 760 0.69 42.94 -7.71
CA LEU A 760 -0.15 42.58 -8.85
C LEU A 760 0.63 41.82 -9.94
N GLU A 761 1.89 42.17 -10.17
CA GLU A 761 2.76 41.48 -11.13
C GLU A 761 2.95 40.01 -10.74
N VAL A 762 3.14 39.71 -9.45
CA VAL A 762 3.18 38.30 -8.98
C VAL A 762 1.82 37.61 -9.14
N VAL A 763 0.71 38.31 -8.91
CA VAL A 763 -0.63 37.72 -9.17
C VAL A 763 -0.81 37.42 -10.67
N LEU A 764 -0.25 38.25 -11.55
CA LEU A 764 -0.27 38.04 -12.99
C LEU A 764 0.62 36.87 -13.41
N GLU A 765 1.78 36.68 -12.79
CA GLU A 765 2.61 35.48 -13.02
C GLU A 765 1.86 34.20 -12.65
N LEU A 766 1.05 34.23 -11.59
CA LEU A 766 0.21 33.10 -11.17
C LEU A 766 -1.02 32.91 -12.07
N ASN A 767 -1.47 33.96 -12.77
CA ASN A 767 -2.59 33.92 -13.70
C ASN A 767 -2.31 34.73 -14.99
N PRO A 768 -1.43 34.22 -15.87
CA PRO A 768 -0.90 34.99 -17.02
C PRO A 768 -1.95 35.31 -18.09
N GLY A 769 -3.11 34.66 -18.04
CA GLY A 769 -4.25 34.89 -18.95
C GLY A 769 -5.26 35.94 -18.45
N ASN A 770 -5.02 36.59 -17.31
CA ASN A 770 -5.95 37.57 -16.76
C ASN A 770 -5.74 38.96 -17.38
N GLU A 771 -6.44 39.22 -18.49
CA GLU A 771 -6.36 40.52 -19.21
C GLU A 771 -6.83 41.70 -18.36
N ALA A 772 -7.80 41.48 -17.46
CA ALA A 772 -8.26 42.53 -16.55
C ALA A 772 -7.16 42.96 -15.57
N LEU A 773 -6.34 42.01 -15.10
CA LEU A 773 -5.21 42.28 -14.24
C LEU A 773 -4.07 42.99 -14.97
N LYS A 774 -3.79 42.61 -16.23
CA LYS A 774 -2.83 43.34 -17.09
C LYS A 774 -3.22 44.79 -17.24
N LYS A 775 -4.47 45.04 -17.64
CA LYS A 775 -5.02 46.40 -17.79
C LYS A 775 -4.93 47.19 -16.49
N LYS A 776 -5.24 46.57 -15.35
CA LYS A 776 -5.12 47.22 -14.04
C LYS A 776 -3.68 47.64 -13.71
N ILE A 777 -2.69 46.83 -14.08
CA ILE A 777 -1.28 47.16 -13.90
C ILE A 777 -0.87 48.32 -14.82
N GLU A 778 -1.30 48.32 -16.08
CA GLU A 778 -1.06 49.40 -17.05
C GLU A 778 -1.68 50.73 -16.57
N GLU A 779 -2.93 50.71 -16.10
CA GLU A 779 -3.62 51.87 -15.51
C GLU A 779 -2.85 52.45 -14.31
N LEU A 780 -2.23 51.61 -13.48
CA LEU A 780 -1.43 52.04 -12.34
C LEU A 780 -0.08 52.62 -12.74
N LYS A 781 0.52 52.12 -13.83
CA LYS A 781 1.75 52.64 -14.44
C LYS A 781 1.54 53.97 -15.17
N GLY A 782 0.28 54.29 -15.50
CA GLY A 782 -0.09 55.50 -16.24
C GLY A 782 0.16 55.38 -17.75
N GLU A 783 0.12 54.15 -18.26
CA GLU A 783 0.31 53.79 -19.68
C GLU A 783 -1.02 53.62 -20.42
#